data_AF-A0A351LFJ8-F1
#
_entry.id   AF-A0A351LFJ8-F1
#
_cell.length_a   1.000
_cell.length_b   1.000
_cell.length_c   1.000
_cell.angle_alpha   90.00
_cell.angle_beta   90.00
_cell.angle_gamma   90.00
#
_symmetry.space_group_name_H-M   'P 1'
#
loop_
_entity.id
_entity.type
_entity.pdbx_description
1 polymer ?
#
loop_
_entity_poly.entity_id
_entity_poly.type
_entity_poly.pdbx_seq_one_letter_code
_entity_poly.pdbx_strand_id
1 'polypeptide(L)'
;MQSPIQGTQNRLNPRHLKEIERRGLPLNWAEANCRSICAKEASFRLGYTAKSDGILLEGIGIQIQFKPDKPWRDDKTKKAPKYRSPLGDYDAILLNHPDDPRYWNNLETLKEKAYKIDGHPCLGITEGVFTGMAMNAAGIATVVLLGVEMGLTSSKEDLQGKRYLVPTLEKLALAGFGFIFCFDADAANKSGVLWAQRKLAHQLKVFKVPLYNATGLWQCDDNYPNGNKGADDYIQNHGAAKFVQEVIARCISINEWEKQFDEPSTVDWNEPKNYQSTIGYWKSDSDSNVTWQPRCNFDFAIERELSSSEGGGFVLQLKPEWEQKQYRVVIKAADLLSPAKFTAALSKALGFIVVVSLTKWELNALIAAKQAAYRRHREGKLFRSIDRYGQQENGLWVLENVQFTPEGKPTTESESLTVFDPALGQEDFIPCPILADDNGIVGLKRLVEAARVVFGADNINQFLLCCGWVIAGLHFQTILRQEGRFPILNAYGSIGSGKTIALEAALSLVGMNWASQGMISKVTISAVYEHLSKTGSLPVIWDDPPRGETTRELEEFCKAMYNAKPRVVRGNRQTPHSPIGFTSNHTIGGEHDAAFTRFARIPFYVGGNTQAIASLKEAMQQASGSFYRLIGIGYHRQEINAIESEFLAR
;
A
#
# COMPACT_ATOMS: atom_id res chain seq x y z
N MET A 1 -16.79 -56.42 -26.53
CA MET A 1 -17.01 -56.05 -27.95
C MET A 1 -15.94 -55.03 -28.32
N GLN A 2 -14.95 -55.45 -29.12
CA GLN A 2 -13.97 -54.53 -29.72
C GLN A 2 -14.67 -53.81 -30.87
N SER A 3 -14.81 -52.49 -30.77
CA SER A 3 -15.21 -51.67 -31.92
C SER A 3 -13.99 -51.42 -32.82
N PRO A 4 -14.18 -51.37 -34.15
CA PRO A 4 -13.08 -51.31 -35.11
C PRO A 4 -12.41 -49.93 -35.07
N ILE A 5 -11.10 -49.93 -35.35
CA ILE A 5 -10.30 -48.74 -35.64
C ILE A 5 -10.91 -48.04 -36.87
N GLN A 6 -11.67 -46.97 -36.64
CA GLN A 6 -12.08 -46.05 -37.70
C GLN A 6 -10.85 -45.27 -38.15
N GLY A 7 -10.53 -45.35 -39.44
CA GLY A 7 -9.48 -44.55 -40.07
C GLY A 7 -9.66 -43.07 -39.73
N THR A 8 -8.55 -42.41 -39.40
CA THR A 8 -8.43 -41.01 -39.03
C THR A 8 -9.06 -40.11 -40.10
N GLN A 9 -10.33 -39.74 -39.90
CA GLN A 9 -10.88 -38.53 -40.52
C GLN A 9 -10.00 -37.37 -40.10
N ASN A 10 -9.42 -36.68 -41.09
CA ASN A 10 -8.56 -35.53 -40.86
C ASN A 10 -9.31 -34.52 -39.97
N ARG A 11 -8.80 -34.24 -38.76
CA ARG A 11 -9.45 -33.37 -37.76
C ARG A 11 -9.50 -31.91 -38.21
N LEU A 12 -8.80 -31.59 -39.30
CA LEU A 12 -8.73 -30.27 -39.90
C LEU A 12 -9.39 -30.26 -41.28
N ASN A 13 -10.22 -29.24 -41.51
CA ASN A 13 -10.76 -28.94 -42.83
C ASN A 13 -9.64 -28.38 -43.76
N PRO A 14 -9.86 -28.36 -45.09
CA PRO A 14 -8.82 -27.93 -46.04
C PRO A 14 -8.30 -26.50 -45.82
N ARG A 15 -9.13 -25.60 -45.28
CA ARG A 15 -8.73 -24.21 -44.97
C ARG A 15 -7.73 -24.19 -43.82
N HIS A 16 -8.03 -24.89 -42.74
CA HIS A 16 -7.18 -24.92 -41.55
C HIS A 16 -5.90 -25.71 -41.83
N LEU A 17 -5.96 -26.78 -42.63
CA LEU A 17 -4.78 -27.51 -43.09
C LEU A 17 -3.79 -26.58 -43.82
N LYS A 18 -4.27 -25.78 -44.77
CA LYS A 18 -3.43 -24.76 -45.45
C LYS A 18 -2.84 -23.74 -44.48
N GLU A 19 -3.54 -23.39 -43.40
CA GLU A 19 -2.98 -22.50 -42.38
C GLU A 19 -1.84 -23.17 -41.60
N ILE A 20 -1.97 -24.45 -41.25
CA ILE A 20 -0.92 -25.25 -40.60
C ILE A 20 0.30 -25.38 -41.52
N GLU A 21 0.09 -25.72 -42.79
CA GLU A 21 1.15 -25.82 -43.79
C GLU A 21 1.90 -24.49 -43.97
N ARG A 22 1.17 -23.37 -44.05
CA ARG A 22 1.77 -22.03 -44.17
C ARG A 22 2.67 -21.68 -42.97
N ARG A 23 2.37 -22.20 -41.79
CA ARG A 23 3.16 -22.02 -40.57
C ARG A 23 4.36 -22.98 -40.48
N GLY A 24 4.53 -23.89 -41.44
CA GLY A 24 5.58 -24.90 -41.40
C GLY A 24 5.44 -25.89 -40.24
N LEU A 25 4.23 -26.06 -39.69
CA LEU A 25 4.01 -26.94 -38.55
C LEU A 25 3.89 -28.40 -39.00
N PRO A 26 4.51 -29.36 -38.29
CA PRO A 26 4.37 -30.78 -38.61
C PRO A 26 2.92 -31.26 -38.49
N LEU A 27 2.46 -31.97 -39.53
CA LEU A 27 1.05 -32.35 -39.64
C LEU A 27 0.59 -33.29 -38.52
N ASN A 28 1.42 -34.26 -38.12
CA ASN A 28 1.10 -35.18 -37.02
C ASN A 28 0.87 -34.45 -35.68
N TRP A 29 1.70 -33.45 -35.37
CA TRP A 29 1.52 -32.60 -34.18
C TRP A 29 0.26 -31.75 -34.28
N ALA A 30 -0.02 -31.20 -35.47
CA ALA A 30 -1.23 -30.42 -35.69
C ALA A 30 -2.50 -31.28 -35.56
N GLU A 31 -2.54 -32.48 -36.14
CA GLU A 31 -3.69 -33.39 -36.03
C GLU A 31 -3.93 -33.88 -34.59
N ALA A 32 -2.87 -34.02 -33.79
CA ALA A 32 -2.99 -34.37 -32.37
C ALA A 32 -3.61 -33.25 -31.53
N ASN A 33 -3.33 -31.98 -31.87
CA ASN A 33 -3.60 -30.83 -30.99
C ASN A 33 -4.61 -29.81 -31.55
N CYS A 34 -4.98 -29.93 -32.82
CA CYS A 34 -5.87 -28.99 -33.52
C CYS A 34 -7.10 -29.70 -34.06
N ARG A 35 -8.25 -29.02 -33.98
CA ARG A 35 -9.52 -29.53 -34.50
C ARG A 35 -10.34 -28.41 -35.12
N SER A 36 -10.80 -28.60 -36.35
CA SER A 36 -11.79 -27.73 -36.96
C SER A 36 -13.12 -27.88 -36.23
N ILE A 37 -13.64 -26.77 -35.70
CA ILE A 37 -14.95 -26.76 -35.03
C ILE A 37 -15.82 -25.63 -35.57
N CYS A 38 -17.14 -25.85 -35.56
CA CYS A 38 -18.09 -24.82 -35.95
C CYS A 38 -18.32 -23.82 -34.80
N ALA A 39 -18.88 -22.65 -35.11
CA ALA A 39 -19.17 -21.60 -34.14
C ALA A 39 -20.04 -22.10 -32.97
N LYS A 40 -20.95 -23.04 -33.22
CA LYS A 40 -21.81 -23.64 -32.17
C LYS A 40 -20.98 -24.43 -31.16
N GLU A 41 -20.09 -25.31 -31.62
CA GLU A 41 -19.22 -26.07 -30.74
C GLU A 41 -18.20 -25.15 -30.05
N ALA A 42 -17.66 -24.16 -30.76
CA ALA A 42 -16.76 -23.17 -30.17
C ALA A 42 -17.43 -22.40 -29.03
N SER A 43 -18.69 -22.01 -29.21
CA SER A 43 -19.48 -21.33 -28.18
C SER A 43 -19.65 -22.18 -26.93
N PHE A 44 -19.95 -23.48 -27.12
CA PHE A 44 -20.06 -24.43 -26.02
C PHE A 44 -18.74 -24.56 -25.25
N ARG A 45 -17.62 -24.70 -25.95
CA ARG A 45 -16.29 -24.85 -25.34
C ARG A 45 -15.79 -23.59 -24.63
N LEU A 46 -16.12 -22.41 -25.14
CA LEU A 46 -15.70 -21.13 -24.57
C LEU A 46 -16.56 -20.66 -23.39
N GLY A 47 -17.81 -21.13 -23.30
CA GLY A 47 -18.80 -20.62 -22.34
C GLY A 47 -19.38 -19.25 -22.74
N TYR A 48 -19.12 -18.78 -23.96
CA TYR A 48 -19.70 -17.57 -24.55
C TYR A 48 -19.75 -17.67 -26.08
N THR A 49 -20.61 -16.88 -26.70
CA THR A 49 -20.91 -16.97 -28.14
C THR A 49 -19.68 -16.70 -29.02
N ALA A 50 -19.28 -17.70 -29.80
CA ALA A 50 -18.32 -17.56 -30.89
C ALA A 50 -19.03 -17.02 -32.15
N LYS A 51 -18.40 -16.07 -32.85
CA LYS A 51 -18.97 -15.41 -34.04
C LYS A 51 -18.51 -16.00 -35.37
N SER A 52 -17.67 -17.02 -35.33
CA SER A 52 -17.21 -17.76 -36.51
C SER A 52 -16.77 -19.17 -36.12
N ASP A 53 -16.67 -20.03 -37.14
CA ASP A 53 -15.92 -21.28 -37.07
C ASP A 53 -14.43 -20.99 -36.79
N GLY A 54 -13.65 -22.05 -36.56
CA GLY A 54 -12.21 -21.91 -36.40
C GLY A 54 -11.52 -23.17 -35.94
N ILE A 55 -10.31 -22.99 -35.40
CA ILE A 55 -9.45 -24.06 -34.92
C ILE A 55 -9.51 -24.08 -33.40
N LEU A 56 -9.95 -25.19 -32.82
CA LEU A 56 -9.74 -25.49 -31.42
C LEU A 56 -8.33 -26.02 -31.22
N LEU A 57 -7.61 -25.44 -30.28
CA LEU A 57 -6.25 -25.77 -29.88
C LEU A 57 -6.35 -26.40 -28.49
N GLU A 58 -6.13 -27.70 -28.42
CA GLU A 58 -6.37 -28.50 -27.22
C GLU A 58 -5.21 -29.44 -26.92
N GLY A 59 -4.83 -29.50 -25.64
CA GLY A 59 -3.81 -30.39 -25.11
C GLY A 59 -4.40 -31.39 -24.12
N ILE A 60 -3.55 -31.92 -23.26
CA ILE A 60 -3.94 -32.67 -22.06
C ILE A 60 -4.34 -31.65 -20.98
N GLY A 61 -5.44 -31.95 -20.28
CA GLY A 61 -5.95 -31.13 -19.18
C GLY A 61 -7.20 -30.33 -19.57
N ILE A 62 -7.50 -29.32 -18.74
CA ILE A 62 -8.73 -28.52 -18.89
C ILE A 62 -8.56 -27.32 -19.82
N GLN A 63 -7.33 -26.86 -20.03
CA GLN A 63 -7.07 -25.63 -20.76
C GLN A 63 -7.11 -25.83 -22.27
N ILE A 64 -7.83 -24.93 -22.95
CA ILE A 64 -7.91 -24.85 -24.42
C ILE A 64 -7.74 -23.39 -24.88
N GLN A 65 -7.40 -23.21 -26.16
CA GLN A 65 -7.52 -21.95 -26.88
C GLN A 65 -8.32 -22.16 -28.18
N PHE A 66 -9.13 -21.18 -28.56
CA PHE A 66 -9.85 -21.17 -29.82
C PHE A 66 -9.32 -20.05 -30.71
N LYS A 67 -8.91 -20.42 -31.92
CA LYS A 67 -8.52 -19.48 -32.97
C LYS A 67 -9.67 -19.32 -33.97
N PRO A 68 -10.42 -18.21 -33.94
CA PRO A 68 -11.49 -17.98 -34.87
C PRO A 68 -10.99 -17.72 -36.29
N ASP A 69 -11.77 -18.18 -37.27
CA ASP A 69 -11.62 -17.86 -38.68
C ASP A 69 -11.73 -16.37 -38.96
N LYS A 70 -12.59 -15.68 -38.19
CA LYS A 70 -12.81 -14.24 -38.26
C LYS A 70 -12.78 -13.70 -36.82
N PRO A 71 -11.63 -13.20 -36.35
CA PRO A 71 -11.53 -12.53 -35.06
C PRO A 71 -12.60 -11.44 -34.92
N TRP A 72 -13.27 -11.39 -33.76
CA TRP A 72 -14.32 -10.40 -33.49
C TRP A 72 -13.94 -9.48 -32.34
N ARG A 73 -14.53 -8.29 -32.27
CA ARG A 73 -14.26 -7.36 -31.17
C ARG A 73 -14.85 -7.86 -29.84
N ASP A 74 -14.07 -7.70 -28.79
CA ASP A 74 -14.51 -7.83 -27.40
C ASP A 74 -15.24 -6.54 -26.98
N ASP A 75 -16.40 -6.68 -26.33
CA ASP A 75 -17.26 -5.54 -25.99
C ASP A 75 -16.61 -4.59 -24.96
N LYS A 76 -15.72 -5.11 -24.10
CA LYS A 76 -14.99 -4.36 -23.07
C LYS A 76 -13.73 -3.72 -23.62
N THR A 77 -12.88 -4.49 -24.31
CA THR A 77 -11.55 -3.99 -24.73
C THR A 77 -11.56 -3.33 -26.11
N LYS A 78 -12.65 -3.47 -26.88
CA LYS A 78 -12.80 -3.05 -28.29
C LYS A 78 -11.75 -3.65 -29.25
N LYS A 79 -10.83 -4.48 -28.76
CA LYS A 79 -9.85 -5.22 -29.57
C LYS A 79 -10.49 -6.47 -30.16
N ALA A 80 -9.94 -6.97 -31.26
CA ALA A 80 -10.30 -8.27 -31.83
C ALA A 80 -9.15 -9.28 -31.63
N PRO A 81 -9.08 -9.96 -30.47
CA PRO A 81 -8.04 -10.95 -30.19
C PRO A 81 -7.94 -12.06 -31.22
N LYS A 82 -6.70 -12.44 -31.54
CA LYS A 82 -6.37 -13.55 -32.44
C LYS A 82 -6.79 -14.91 -31.86
N TYR A 83 -6.80 -15.04 -30.53
CA TYR A 83 -7.16 -16.25 -29.79
C TYR A 83 -8.19 -15.93 -28.70
N ARG A 84 -8.94 -16.96 -28.30
CA ARG A 84 -10.00 -16.93 -27.29
C ARG A 84 -9.77 -18.04 -26.29
N SER A 85 -9.95 -17.75 -25.01
CA SER A 85 -9.91 -18.76 -23.95
C SER A 85 -11.29 -18.85 -23.28
N PRO A 86 -11.64 -20.01 -22.69
CA PRO A 86 -12.86 -20.15 -21.90
C PRO A 86 -12.93 -19.19 -20.71
N LEU A 87 -14.14 -18.99 -20.18
CA LEU A 87 -14.35 -18.29 -18.91
C LEU A 87 -14.03 -19.21 -17.72
N GLY A 88 -13.48 -18.63 -16.65
CA GLY A 88 -13.19 -19.32 -15.40
C GLY A 88 -11.70 -19.48 -15.13
N ASP A 89 -11.38 -20.49 -14.33
CA ASP A 89 -10.00 -20.86 -13.99
C ASP A 89 -9.21 -21.24 -15.24
N TYR A 90 -7.90 -21.02 -15.17
CA TYR A 90 -6.99 -21.34 -16.26
C TYR A 90 -5.76 -22.10 -15.74
N ASP A 91 -5.17 -22.88 -16.65
CA ASP A 91 -3.92 -23.59 -16.42
C ASP A 91 -3.03 -23.51 -17.67
N ALA A 92 -1.87 -24.14 -17.65
CA ALA A 92 -1.03 -24.31 -18.82
C ALA A 92 -1.61 -25.38 -19.79
N ILE A 93 -1.26 -25.28 -21.07
CA ILE A 93 -1.59 -26.28 -22.09
C ILE A 93 -0.38 -27.20 -22.28
N LEU A 94 -0.59 -28.49 -22.07
CA LEU A 94 0.38 -29.55 -22.37
C LEU A 94 -0.02 -30.25 -23.67
N LEU A 95 0.78 -30.17 -24.72
CA LEU A 95 0.38 -30.71 -26.03
C LEU A 95 0.31 -32.23 -26.04
N ASN A 96 -0.70 -32.79 -26.71
CA ASN A 96 -0.78 -34.21 -27.03
C ASN A 96 0.39 -34.59 -27.93
N HIS A 97 1.21 -35.55 -27.47
CA HIS A 97 2.27 -36.12 -28.29
C HIS A 97 1.64 -37.07 -29.33
N PRO A 98 2.00 -36.98 -30.62
CA PRO A 98 1.34 -37.74 -31.68
C PRO A 98 1.41 -39.26 -31.47
N ASP A 99 2.55 -39.74 -30.95
CA ASP A 99 2.82 -41.18 -30.84
C ASP A 99 2.91 -41.70 -29.39
N ASP A 100 2.78 -40.83 -28.38
CA ASP A 100 2.99 -41.20 -26.96
C ASP A 100 1.87 -40.65 -26.08
N PRO A 101 0.78 -41.41 -25.86
CA PRO A 101 -0.35 -40.96 -25.04
C PRO A 101 0.01 -40.79 -23.56
N ARG A 102 1.17 -41.27 -23.11
CA ARG A 102 1.64 -41.15 -21.72
C ARG A 102 2.73 -40.10 -21.55
N TYR A 103 3.04 -39.32 -22.58
CA TYR A 103 4.15 -38.37 -22.61
C TYR A 103 4.25 -37.47 -21.37
N TRP A 104 3.13 -36.87 -20.92
CA TRP A 104 3.08 -36.00 -19.74
C TRP A 104 2.74 -36.72 -18.42
N ASN A 105 2.37 -38.00 -18.48
CA ASN A 105 1.94 -38.79 -17.32
C ASN A 105 3.05 -39.70 -16.78
N ASN A 106 4.04 -40.06 -17.59
CA ASN A 106 5.23 -40.78 -17.16
C ASN A 106 6.42 -39.81 -17.03
N LEU A 107 6.53 -39.18 -15.85
CA LEU A 107 7.50 -38.11 -15.61
C LEU A 107 8.95 -38.58 -15.71
N GLU A 108 9.25 -39.85 -15.39
CA GLU A 108 10.63 -40.38 -15.49
C GLU A 108 11.07 -40.53 -16.95
N THR A 109 10.22 -41.11 -17.80
CA THR A 109 10.49 -41.14 -19.26
C THR A 109 10.52 -39.74 -19.85
N LEU A 110 9.72 -38.80 -19.34
CA LEU A 110 9.77 -37.41 -19.78
C LEU A 110 11.11 -36.75 -19.39
N LYS A 111 11.67 -37.01 -18.20
CA LYS A 111 13.02 -36.52 -17.81
C LYS A 111 14.12 -37.06 -18.71
N GLU A 112 14.00 -38.30 -19.17
CA GLU A 112 14.96 -38.89 -20.12
C GLU A 112 14.92 -38.18 -21.48
N LYS A 113 13.72 -37.84 -21.96
CA LYS A 113 13.48 -37.16 -23.24
C LYS A 113 13.69 -35.65 -23.19
N ALA A 114 13.58 -35.02 -22.03
CA ALA A 114 13.71 -33.58 -21.85
C ALA A 114 15.11 -33.10 -22.22
N TYR A 115 15.21 -31.86 -22.71
CA TYR A 115 16.50 -31.25 -23.00
C TYR A 115 17.30 -31.08 -21.71
N LYS A 116 18.59 -31.41 -21.72
CA LYS A 116 19.43 -31.41 -20.51
C LYS A 116 20.42 -30.26 -20.55
N ILE A 117 20.40 -29.43 -19.50
CA ILE A 117 21.41 -28.40 -19.24
C ILE A 117 22.14 -28.80 -17.97
N ASP A 118 23.45 -28.99 -18.07
CA ASP A 118 24.29 -29.51 -16.97
C ASP A 118 23.75 -30.81 -16.36
N GLY A 119 23.21 -31.69 -17.21
CA GLY A 119 22.62 -32.97 -16.82
C GLY A 119 21.21 -32.88 -16.22
N HIS A 120 20.67 -31.68 -16.01
CA HIS A 120 19.34 -31.48 -15.42
C HIS A 120 18.26 -31.41 -16.51
N PRO A 121 17.13 -32.16 -16.39
CA PRO A 121 16.06 -32.16 -17.37
C PRO A 121 15.27 -30.84 -17.34
N CYS A 122 15.16 -30.18 -18.48
CA CYS A 122 14.51 -28.88 -18.62
C CYS A 122 13.40 -28.89 -19.67
N LEU A 123 12.31 -28.18 -19.38
CA LEU A 123 11.16 -27.99 -20.26
C LEU A 123 11.14 -26.56 -20.80
N GLY A 124 10.75 -26.38 -22.07
CA GLY A 124 10.47 -25.07 -22.62
C GLY A 124 9.20 -24.46 -22.02
N ILE A 125 9.17 -23.15 -21.84
CA ILE A 125 7.96 -22.36 -21.55
C ILE A 125 7.79 -21.33 -22.65
N THR A 126 6.63 -21.29 -23.30
CA THR A 126 6.33 -20.29 -24.33
C THR A 126 4.88 -19.81 -24.24
N GLU A 127 4.53 -18.80 -25.05
CA GLU A 127 3.15 -18.38 -25.29
C GLU A 127 2.71 -18.87 -26.67
N GLY A 128 1.47 -19.34 -26.78
CA GLY A 128 0.91 -19.75 -28.07
C GLY A 128 1.13 -21.23 -28.42
N VAL A 129 0.03 -21.91 -28.75
CA VAL A 129 0.02 -23.36 -29.03
C VAL A 129 0.83 -23.72 -30.27
N PHE A 130 0.82 -22.88 -31.31
CA PHE A 130 1.59 -23.12 -32.53
C PHE A 130 3.10 -23.13 -32.27
N THR A 131 3.59 -22.16 -31.51
CA THR A 131 4.97 -22.07 -31.04
C THR A 131 5.35 -23.29 -30.21
N GLY A 132 4.49 -23.69 -29.26
CA GLY A 132 4.67 -24.91 -28.49
C GLY A 132 4.75 -26.18 -29.34
N MET A 133 3.94 -26.30 -30.41
CA MET A 133 3.99 -27.45 -31.32
C MET A 133 5.30 -27.50 -32.11
N ALA A 134 5.76 -26.37 -32.64
CA ALA A 134 7.03 -26.28 -33.33
C ALA A 134 8.20 -26.68 -32.42
N MET A 135 8.21 -26.20 -31.17
CA MET A 135 9.24 -26.53 -30.19
C MET A 135 9.23 -28.01 -29.78
N ASN A 136 8.04 -28.58 -29.50
CA ASN A 136 7.94 -30.01 -29.19
C ASN A 136 8.41 -30.88 -30.36
N ALA A 137 8.04 -30.52 -31.59
CA ALA A 137 8.53 -31.22 -32.78
C ALA A 137 10.04 -31.05 -33.00
N ALA A 138 10.62 -29.94 -32.56
CA ALA A 138 12.07 -29.71 -32.53
C ALA A 138 12.79 -30.46 -31.39
N GLY A 139 12.08 -31.29 -30.61
CA GLY A 139 12.64 -32.08 -29.51
C GLY A 139 12.71 -31.34 -28.17
N ILE A 140 12.09 -30.16 -28.05
CA ILE A 140 12.03 -29.40 -26.80
C ILE A 140 10.65 -29.57 -26.19
N ALA A 141 10.52 -30.48 -25.22
CA ALA A 141 9.28 -30.67 -24.46
C ALA A 141 8.81 -29.32 -23.87
N THR A 142 7.65 -28.82 -24.31
CA THR A 142 7.25 -27.42 -24.06
C THR A 142 5.88 -27.30 -23.43
N VAL A 143 5.82 -26.49 -22.38
CA VAL A 143 4.61 -26.04 -21.68
C VAL A 143 4.15 -24.72 -22.29
N VAL A 144 2.88 -24.64 -22.67
CA VAL A 144 2.31 -23.45 -23.32
C VAL A 144 1.44 -22.67 -22.35
N LEU A 145 1.71 -21.37 -22.22
CA LEU A 145 0.91 -20.45 -21.41
C LEU A 145 -0.05 -19.63 -22.29
N LEU A 146 -1.16 -19.17 -21.68
CA LEU A 146 -2.11 -18.26 -22.35
C LEU A 146 -1.61 -16.81 -22.46
N GLY A 147 -0.50 -16.53 -21.77
CA GLY A 147 0.15 -15.24 -21.61
C GLY A 147 1.25 -15.40 -20.56
N VAL A 148 2.31 -14.59 -20.62
CA VAL A 148 3.48 -14.74 -19.72
C VAL A 148 3.08 -14.76 -18.24
N GLU A 149 2.23 -13.83 -17.79
CA GLU A 149 1.78 -13.77 -16.39
C GLU A 149 0.69 -14.79 -16.04
N MET A 150 0.19 -15.55 -17.02
CA MET A 150 -0.82 -16.60 -16.86
C MET A 150 -0.19 -17.98 -16.55
N GLY A 151 1.12 -18.02 -16.26
CA GLY A 151 1.73 -19.11 -15.51
C GLY A 151 1.49 -19.02 -14.00
N LEU A 152 0.86 -17.92 -13.54
CA LEU A 152 0.47 -17.69 -12.16
C LEU A 152 -1.06 -17.67 -12.01
N THR A 153 -1.60 -18.03 -10.84
CA THR A 153 -3.03 -17.96 -10.52
C THR A 153 -3.61 -16.55 -10.70
N SER A 154 -4.94 -16.42 -10.86
CA SER A 154 -5.62 -15.15 -11.17
C SER A 154 -5.35 -14.03 -10.16
N SER A 155 -4.91 -12.86 -10.65
CA SER A 155 -4.70 -11.68 -9.79
C SER A 155 -5.99 -11.11 -9.20
N LYS A 156 -7.16 -11.45 -9.76
CA LYS A 156 -8.46 -11.00 -9.23
C LYS A 156 -8.89 -11.77 -7.98
N GLU A 157 -8.40 -12.99 -7.84
CA GLU A 157 -8.75 -13.90 -6.75
C GLU A 157 -7.71 -13.85 -5.62
N ASP A 158 -6.65 -13.08 -5.82
CA ASP A 158 -5.54 -12.91 -4.89
C ASP A 158 -5.64 -11.56 -4.16
N LEU A 159 -6.54 -11.48 -3.18
CA LEU A 159 -6.75 -10.30 -2.33
C LEU A 159 -5.53 -9.96 -1.45
N GLN A 160 -4.57 -10.88 -1.31
CA GLN A 160 -3.39 -10.75 -0.44
C GLN A 160 -2.10 -10.47 -1.23
N GLY A 161 -2.15 -10.43 -2.57
CA GLY A 161 -0.97 -10.23 -3.41
C GLY A 161 0.01 -11.43 -3.43
N LYS A 162 -0.45 -12.62 -3.06
CA LYS A 162 0.26 -13.90 -3.13
C LYS A 162 -0.25 -14.76 -4.30
N ARG A 163 0.24 -14.48 -5.50
CA ARG A 163 -0.02 -15.32 -6.69
C ARG A 163 0.86 -16.56 -6.66
N TYR A 164 0.27 -17.73 -6.89
CA TYR A 164 0.97 -19.03 -6.95
C TYR A 164 1.14 -19.49 -8.40
N LEU A 165 1.93 -20.54 -8.65
CA LEU A 165 1.98 -21.17 -9.98
C LEU A 165 0.62 -21.78 -10.33
N VAL A 166 0.31 -21.86 -11.62
CA VAL A 166 -0.82 -22.68 -12.09
C VAL A 166 -0.52 -24.18 -11.85
N PRO A 167 -1.55 -25.02 -11.62
CA PRO A 167 -1.36 -26.40 -11.16
C PRO A 167 -0.40 -27.24 -12.01
N THR A 168 -0.43 -27.08 -13.33
CA THR A 168 0.47 -27.81 -14.22
C THR A 168 1.94 -27.44 -14.03
N LEU A 169 2.24 -26.14 -13.91
CA LEU A 169 3.61 -25.69 -13.68
C LEU A 169 4.12 -26.12 -12.30
N GLU A 170 3.27 -26.03 -11.28
CA GLU A 170 3.60 -26.51 -9.93
C GLU A 170 3.90 -28.01 -9.93
N LYS A 171 3.06 -28.84 -10.55
CA LYS A 171 3.28 -30.29 -10.68
C LYS A 171 4.63 -30.61 -11.31
N LEU A 172 4.99 -29.91 -12.39
CA LEU A 172 6.26 -30.15 -13.10
C LEU A 172 7.47 -29.64 -12.30
N ALA A 173 7.35 -28.49 -11.63
CA ALA A 173 8.39 -27.97 -10.75
C ALA A 173 8.63 -28.91 -9.54
N LEU A 174 7.57 -29.43 -8.91
CA LEU A 174 7.64 -30.42 -7.84
C LEU A 174 8.27 -31.75 -8.30
N ALA A 175 8.08 -32.12 -9.56
CA ALA A 175 8.71 -33.30 -10.15
C ALA A 175 10.21 -33.10 -10.45
N GLY A 176 10.74 -31.89 -10.22
CA GLY A 176 12.15 -31.56 -10.37
C GLY A 176 12.57 -31.23 -11.79
N PHE A 177 11.67 -30.73 -12.65
CA PHE A 177 12.04 -30.19 -13.95
C PHE A 177 12.55 -28.76 -13.82
N GLY A 178 13.65 -28.45 -14.52
CA GLY A 178 14.02 -27.07 -14.81
C GLY A 178 13.20 -26.48 -15.94
N PHE A 179 13.33 -25.17 -16.18
CA PHE A 179 12.55 -24.47 -17.21
C PHE A 179 13.40 -23.51 -18.05
N ILE A 180 13.09 -23.44 -19.34
CA ILE A 180 13.72 -22.54 -20.32
C ILE A 180 12.64 -21.60 -20.86
N PHE A 181 12.71 -20.30 -20.53
CA PHE A 181 11.77 -19.31 -21.07
C PHE A 181 12.08 -19.00 -22.53
N CYS A 182 11.12 -19.24 -23.41
CA CYS A 182 11.19 -19.08 -24.86
C CYS A 182 9.99 -18.26 -25.37
N PHE A 183 9.79 -17.06 -24.83
CA PHE A 183 8.77 -16.12 -25.36
C PHE A 183 9.27 -15.46 -26.65
N ASP A 184 8.37 -14.79 -27.39
CA ASP A 184 8.69 -14.07 -28.64
C ASP A 184 9.96 -13.21 -28.50
N ALA A 185 10.78 -13.11 -29.55
CA ALA A 185 12.04 -12.35 -29.51
C ALA A 185 11.83 -10.88 -29.10
N ASP A 186 10.73 -10.27 -29.54
CA ASP A 186 10.42 -8.87 -29.19
C ASP A 186 9.99 -8.68 -27.73
N ALA A 187 9.71 -9.75 -26.98
CA ALA A 187 9.44 -9.71 -25.56
C ALA A 187 10.64 -9.21 -24.74
N ALA A 188 11.86 -9.44 -25.25
CA ALA A 188 13.08 -8.96 -24.62
C ALA A 188 13.14 -7.43 -24.47
N ASN A 189 12.37 -6.69 -25.29
CA ASN A 189 12.31 -5.23 -25.28
C ASN A 189 11.00 -4.68 -24.68
N LYS A 190 10.09 -5.55 -24.21
CA LYS A 190 8.79 -5.15 -23.67
C LYS A 190 8.81 -5.22 -22.15
N SER A 191 8.95 -4.07 -21.49
CA SER A 191 9.04 -3.97 -20.02
C SER A 191 7.92 -4.69 -19.26
N GLY A 192 6.68 -4.65 -19.76
CA GLY A 192 5.56 -5.38 -19.17
C GLY A 192 5.73 -6.90 -19.23
N VAL A 193 6.30 -7.41 -20.33
CA VAL A 193 6.57 -8.85 -20.51
C VAL A 193 7.76 -9.29 -19.67
N LEU A 194 8.83 -8.50 -19.66
CA LEU A 194 9.99 -8.72 -18.78
C LEU A 194 9.57 -8.81 -17.31
N TRP A 195 8.70 -7.90 -16.86
CA TRP A 195 8.19 -7.91 -15.48
C TRP A 195 7.31 -9.13 -15.20
N ALA A 196 6.42 -9.50 -16.12
CA ALA A 196 5.62 -10.72 -15.99
C ALA A 196 6.49 -11.98 -15.90
N GLN A 197 7.54 -12.06 -16.74
CA GLN A 197 8.51 -13.15 -16.72
C GLN A 197 9.29 -13.19 -15.39
N ARG A 198 9.73 -12.04 -14.85
CA ARG A 198 10.39 -11.97 -13.53
C ARG A 198 9.49 -12.49 -12.41
N LYS A 199 8.20 -12.15 -12.42
CA LYS A 199 7.24 -12.68 -11.43
C LYS A 199 7.09 -14.20 -11.52
N LEU A 200 6.96 -14.73 -12.74
CA LEU A 200 6.86 -16.16 -12.97
C LEU A 200 8.15 -16.89 -12.53
N ALA A 201 9.31 -16.36 -12.92
CA ALA A 201 10.62 -16.86 -12.50
C ALA A 201 10.77 -16.86 -10.98
N HIS A 202 10.36 -15.79 -10.30
CA HIS A 202 10.40 -15.70 -8.85
C HIS A 202 9.61 -16.82 -8.17
N GLN A 203 8.41 -17.14 -8.66
CA GLN A 203 7.60 -18.23 -8.12
C GLN A 203 8.21 -19.61 -8.43
N LEU A 204 8.75 -19.82 -9.63
CA LEU A 204 9.44 -21.07 -9.96
C LEU A 204 10.70 -21.30 -9.13
N LYS A 205 11.44 -20.24 -8.75
CA LYS A 205 12.63 -20.33 -7.88
C LYS A 205 12.33 -20.92 -6.50
N VAL A 206 11.09 -20.80 -6.01
CA VAL A 206 10.68 -21.38 -4.71
C VAL A 206 10.85 -22.90 -4.70
N PHE A 207 10.70 -23.55 -5.85
CA PHE A 207 10.85 -25.00 -6.02
C PHE A 207 12.30 -25.45 -6.18
N LYS A 208 13.27 -24.52 -6.17
CA LYS A 208 14.72 -24.80 -6.28
C LYS A 208 15.11 -25.58 -7.53
N VAL A 209 14.34 -25.44 -8.61
CA VAL A 209 14.65 -25.98 -9.94
C VAL A 209 15.47 -24.98 -10.75
N PRO A 210 16.35 -25.43 -11.66
CA PRO A 210 17.13 -24.52 -12.50
C PRO A 210 16.25 -23.85 -13.54
N LEU A 211 16.50 -22.56 -13.77
CA LEU A 211 15.75 -21.74 -14.69
C LEU A 211 16.71 -21.04 -15.65
N TYR A 212 16.31 -20.98 -16.91
CA TYR A 212 17.09 -20.41 -18.00
C TYR A 212 16.21 -19.49 -18.84
N ASN A 213 16.83 -18.52 -19.51
CA ASN A 213 16.17 -17.66 -20.46
C ASN A 213 16.79 -17.80 -21.85
N ALA A 214 15.95 -18.12 -22.84
CA ALA A 214 16.27 -18.07 -24.25
C ALA A 214 15.52 -16.94 -24.99
N THR A 215 14.56 -16.28 -24.33
CA THR A 215 13.81 -15.13 -24.88
C THR A 215 14.78 -14.04 -25.32
N GLY A 216 14.69 -13.62 -26.59
CA GLY A 216 15.54 -12.59 -27.17
C GLY A 216 16.90 -13.05 -27.69
N LEU A 217 17.19 -14.37 -27.67
CA LEU A 217 18.44 -14.92 -28.23
C LEU A 217 18.40 -15.12 -29.75
N TRP A 218 17.25 -14.87 -30.37
CA TRP A 218 17.13 -14.69 -31.81
C TRP A 218 16.59 -13.29 -32.12
N GLN A 219 16.85 -12.80 -33.33
CA GLN A 219 16.47 -11.46 -33.75
C GLN A 219 15.20 -11.50 -34.59
N CYS A 220 14.32 -10.53 -34.35
CA CYS A 220 13.26 -10.20 -35.29
C CYS A 220 13.90 -9.75 -36.61
N ASP A 221 13.36 -10.26 -37.72
CA ASP A 221 13.85 -9.95 -39.05
C ASP A 221 12.65 -9.81 -39.99
N ASP A 222 12.37 -8.55 -40.36
CA ASP A 222 11.24 -8.16 -41.21
C ASP A 222 11.43 -8.62 -42.68
N ASN A 223 12.59 -9.16 -43.06
CA ASN A 223 12.77 -9.80 -44.37
C ASN A 223 11.99 -11.12 -44.47
N TYR A 224 11.63 -11.73 -43.34
CA TYR A 224 10.76 -12.90 -43.33
C TYR A 224 9.29 -12.51 -43.26
N PRO A 225 8.37 -13.20 -43.96
CA PRO A 225 6.94 -12.87 -43.98
C PRO A 225 6.25 -12.83 -42.60
N ASN A 226 6.84 -13.51 -41.61
CA ASN A 226 6.38 -13.59 -40.23
C ASN A 226 7.19 -12.72 -39.25
N GLY A 227 8.21 -12.00 -39.74
CA GLY A 227 9.06 -11.12 -38.93
C GLY A 227 10.04 -11.85 -38.01
N ASN A 228 10.15 -13.19 -38.13
CA ASN A 228 11.01 -14.04 -37.30
C ASN A 228 10.80 -13.85 -35.77
N LYS A 229 9.55 -13.62 -35.34
CA LYS A 229 9.25 -13.17 -33.97
C LYS A 229 9.15 -14.35 -32.99
N GLY A 230 8.28 -15.31 -33.30
CA GLY A 230 8.07 -16.49 -32.47
C GLY A 230 9.15 -17.54 -32.68
N ALA A 231 9.26 -18.49 -31.76
CA ALA A 231 10.15 -19.64 -31.96
C ALA A 231 9.68 -20.54 -33.13
N ASP A 232 8.36 -20.62 -33.40
CA ASP A 232 7.83 -21.27 -34.61
C ASP A 232 8.32 -20.60 -35.89
N ASP A 233 8.38 -19.27 -35.90
CA ASP A 233 8.89 -18.51 -37.05
C ASP A 233 10.38 -18.82 -37.30
N TYR A 234 11.20 -18.80 -36.24
CA TYR A 234 12.62 -19.12 -36.34
C TYR A 234 12.84 -20.57 -36.80
N ILE A 235 12.11 -21.54 -36.23
CA ILE A 235 12.20 -22.95 -36.62
C ILE A 235 11.79 -23.13 -38.09
N GLN A 236 10.75 -22.44 -38.53
CA GLN A 236 10.30 -22.47 -39.93
C GLN A 236 11.37 -21.93 -40.88
N ASN A 237 12.01 -20.81 -40.53
CA ASN A 237 12.96 -20.09 -41.39
C ASN A 237 14.38 -20.71 -41.39
N HIS A 238 14.80 -21.31 -40.28
CA HIS A 238 16.18 -21.76 -40.08
C HIS A 238 16.32 -23.25 -39.76
N GLY A 239 15.23 -23.94 -39.43
CA GLY A 239 15.20 -25.35 -39.08
C GLY A 239 15.40 -25.63 -37.59
N ALA A 240 14.85 -26.77 -37.13
CA ALA A 240 14.89 -27.20 -35.73
C ALA A 240 16.31 -27.37 -35.18
N ALA A 241 17.23 -27.92 -35.98
CA ALA A 241 18.62 -28.14 -35.54
C ALA A 241 19.32 -26.82 -35.18
N LYS A 242 19.12 -25.76 -35.99
CA LYS A 242 19.66 -24.43 -35.70
C LYS A 242 19.02 -23.81 -34.47
N PHE A 243 17.70 -23.94 -34.30
CA PHE A 243 17.05 -23.45 -33.08
C PHE A 243 17.65 -24.08 -31.82
N VAL A 244 17.86 -25.40 -31.82
CA VAL A 244 18.47 -26.08 -30.67
C VAL A 244 19.92 -25.63 -30.44
N GLN A 245 20.73 -25.51 -31.51
CA GLN A 245 22.16 -25.18 -31.40
C GLN A 245 22.44 -23.70 -31.13
N GLU A 246 21.69 -22.79 -31.75
CA GLU A 246 21.95 -21.35 -31.71
C GLU A 246 21.11 -20.61 -30.68
N VAL A 247 19.95 -21.15 -30.28
CA VAL A 247 19.05 -20.53 -29.30
C VAL A 247 19.06 -21.29 -27.98
N ILE A 248 18.64 -22.56 -27.99
CA ILE A 248 18.45 -23.32 -26.75
C ILE A 248 19.79 -23.61 -26.05
N ALA A 249 20.82 -24.05 -26.79
CA ALA A 249 22.13 -24.34 -26.23
C ALA A 249 22.87 -23.08 -25.73
N ARG A 250 22.39 -21.87 -26.12
CA ARG A 250 22.94 -20.57 -25.70
C ARG A 250 22.09 -19.88 -24.64
N CYS A 251 21.07 -20.55 -24.10
CA CYS A 251 20.27 -20.00 -23.02
C CYS A 251 21.17 -19.62 -21.82
N ILE A 252 20.84 -18.51 -21.19
CA ILE A 252 21.57 -18.02 -20.02
C ILE A 252 20.80 -18.38 -18.75
N SER A 253 21.50 -18.54 -17.63
CA SER A 253 20.84 -18.77 -16.35
C SER A 253 19.90 -17.61 -16.01
N ILE A 254 18.78 -17.89 -15.33
CA ILE A 254 17.83 -16.83 -14.99
C ILE A 254 18.46 -15.73 -14.13
N ASN A 255 19.44 -16.09 -13.30
CA ASN A 255 20.15 -15.14 -12.44
C ASN A 255 21.05 -14.22 -13.27
N GLU A 256 21.72 -14.76 -14.29
CA GLU A 256 22.53 -13.96 -15.21
C GLU A 256 21.67 -13.05 -16.10
N TRP A 257 20.52 -13.54 -16.53
CA TRP A 257 19.50 -12.71 -17.19
C TRP A 257 18.98 -11.60 -16.27
N GLU A 258 18.69 -11.90 -15.00
CA GLU A 258 18.22 -10.90 -14.04
C GLU A 258 19.26 -9.82 -13.75
N LYS A 259 20.55 -10.16 -13.73
CA LYS A 259 21.65 -9.19 -13.54
C LYS A 259 21.66 -8.08 -14.59
N GLN A 260 21.17 -8.34 -15.81
CA GLN A 260 21.04 -7.33 -16.86
C GLN A 260 20.06 -6.20 -16.48
N PHE A 261 19.24 -6.41 -15.44
CA PHE A 261 18.35 -5.40 -14.86
C PHE A 261 18.82 -4.87 -13.51
N ASP A 262 19.80 -5.52 -12.88
CA ASP A 262 20.40 -5.10 -11.60
C ASP A 262 21.60 -4.16 -11.82
N GLU A 263 22.25 -4.25 -12.97
CA GLU A 263 23.12 -3.17 -13.45
C GLU A 263 22.23 -2.02 -13.93
N PRO A 264 22.30 -0.83 -13.30
CA PRO A 264 21.75 0.34 -13.96
C PRO A 264 22.43 0.39 -15.32
N SER A 265 21.65 0.46 -16.40
CA SER A 265 22.21 0.81 -17.70
C SER A 265 23.18 1.97 -17.48
N THR A 266 24.33 1.98 -18.14
CA THR A 266 25.16 3.19 -18.21
C THR A 266 24.31 4.24 -18.90
N VAL A 267 23.51 4.94 -18.10
CA VAL A 267 22.64 5.98 -18.57
C VAL A 267 23.56 7.16 -18.80
N ASP A 268 23.51 7.66 -20.03
CA ASP A 268 23.80 9.06 -20.32
C ASP A 268 22.75 9.91 -19.57
N TRP A 269 22.83 9.92 -18.23
CA TRP A 269 21.95 10.67 -17.37
C TRP A 269 22.60 12.03 -17.15
N ASN A 270 22.09 13.01 -17.87
CA ASN A 270 22.28 14.40 -17.50
C ASN A 270 21.31 14.72 -16.35
N GLU A 271 21.82 14.89 -15.13
CA GLU A 271 21.04 15.36 -14.01
C GLU A 271 20.29 16.65 -14.40
N PRO A 272 18.95 16.71 -14.22
CA PRO A 272 18.20 17.95 -14.40
C PRO A 272 18.86 19.07 -13.61
N LYS A 273 19.21 20.17 -14.28
CA LYS A 273 19.90 21.28 -13.63
C LYS A 273 18.89 22.15 -12.89
N ASN A 274 19.38 22.96 -11.96
CA ASN A 274 18.62 24.10 -11.44
C ASN A 274 18.99 25.34 -12.26
N TYR A 275 17.97 26.05 -12.75
CA TYR A 275 18.11 27.42 -13.24
C TYR A 275 16.89 28.24 -12.80
N GLN A 276 17.11 29.41 -12.20
CA GLN A 276 16.05 30.30 -11.72
C GLN A 276 15.00 29.62 -10.81
N SER A 277 15.43 28.69 -9.95
CA SER A 277 14.53 27.90 -9.07
C SER A 277 13.55 27.01 -9.83
N THR A 278 13.89 26.60 -11.05
CA THR A 278 13.22 25.55 -11.81
C THR A 278 14.16 24.39 -12.04
N ILE A 279 13.61 23.18 -12.13
CA ILE A 279 14.36 21.98 -12.50
C ILE A 279 14.10 21.69 -13.98
N GLY A 280 15.15 21.51 -14.78
CA GLY A 280 15.00 21.35 -16.23
C GLY A 280 16.29 21.01 -16.96
N TYR A 281 16.28 21.22 -18.27
CA TYR A 281 17.41 20.93 -19.15
C TYR A 281 17.72 22.12 -20.05
N TRP A 282 19.00 22.32 -20.35
CA TRP A 282 19.42 23.17 -21.45
C TRP A 282 19.34 22.38 -22.75
N LYS A 283 18.66 22.91 -23.76
CA LYS A 283 18.53 22.28 -25.08
C LYS A 283 19.12 23.19 -26.14
N SER A 284 20.04 22.65 -26.93
CA SER A 284 20.51 23.30 -28.15
C SER A 284 19.53 23.01 -29.29
N ASP A 285 19.11 24.04 -30.01
CA ASP A 285 18.40 23.87 -31.28
C ASP A 285 19.36 23.57 -32.44
N SER A 286 18.83 23.36 -33.64
CA SER A 286 19.62 23.10 -34.85
C SER A 286 20.60 24.22 -35.20
N ASP A 287 20.36 25.42 -34.68
CA ASP A 287 21.16 26.63 -34.93
C ASP A 287 22.15 26.90 -33.77
N SER A 288 22.33 25.92 -32.87
CA SER A 288 23.18 26.00 -31.67
C SER A 288 22.74 27.05 -30.62
N ASN A 289 21.53 27.57 -30.68
CA ASN A 289 20.99 28.40 -29.60
C ASN A 289 20.61 27.51 -28.42
N VAL A 290 21.09 27.87 -27.23
CA VAL A 290 20.84 27.12 -26.00
C VAL A 290 19.64 27.74 -25.28
N THR A 291 18.56 26.97 -25.14
CA THR A 291 17.32 27.40 -24.48
C THR A 291 17.05 26.57 -23.22
N TRP A 292 16.53 27.22 -22.18
CA TRP A 292 16.13 26.55 -20.95
C TRP A 292 14.76 25.88 -21.12
N GLN A 293 14.64 24.60 -20.79
CA GLN A 293 13.39 23.85 -20.81
C GLN A 293 13.04 23.40 -19.39
N PRO A 294 12.22 24.17 -18.65
CA PRO A 294 11.79 23.79 -17.31
C PRO A 294 10.91 22.54 -17.38
N ARG A 295 11.22 21.57 -16.53
CA ARG A 295 10.39 20.37 -16.31
C ARG A 295 9.57 20.48 -15.03
N CYS A 296 10.04 21.26 -14.07
CA CYS A 296 9.34 21.64 -12.86
C CYS A 296 9.37 23.16 -12.67
N ASN A 297 8.29 23.74 -12.15
CA ASN A 297 8.21 25.17 -11.79
C ASN A 297 8.77 25.47 -10.37
N PHE A 298 9.64 24.60 -9.87
CA PHE A 298 10.26 24.67 -8.56
C PHE A 298 11.59 23.92 -8.57
N ASP A 299 12.42 24.20 -7.56
CA ASP A 299 13.50 23.32 -7.12
C ASP A 299 13.22 22.81 -5.69
N PHE A 300 13.88 21.73 -5.32
CA PHE A 300 13.84 21.24 -3.94
C PHE A 300 15.15 20.61 -3.51
N ALA A 301 15.34 20.56 -2.20
CA ALA A 301 16.36 19.77 -1.56
C ALA A 301 15.72 18.81 -0.54
N ILE A 302 16.31 17.63 -0.37
CA ILE A 302 15.95 16.76 0.75
C ILE A 302 16.56 17.37 2.03
N GLU A 303 15.67 17.73 2.95
CA GLU A 303 16.03 18.20 4.28
C GLU A 303 16.25 17.03 5.23
N ARG A 304 15.38 16.01 5.14
CA ARG A 304 15.42 14.81 6.00
C ARG A 304 14.92 13.58 5.26
N GLU A 305 15.50 12.43 5.59
CA GLU A 305 15.01 11.11 5.20
C GLU A 305 14.13 10.55 6.31
N LEU A 306 12.95 10.02 5.96
CA LEU A 306 11.97 9.50 6.90
C LEU A 306 11.91 7.97 6.85
N SER A 307 11.79 7.37 8.02
CA SER A 307 11.51 5.94 8.22
C SER A 307 10.11 5.74 8.79
N SER A 308 9.42 4.73 8.26
CA SER A 308 8.13 4.27 8.79
C SER A 308 7.91 2.81 8.42
N SER A 309 7.00 2.14 9.13
CA SER A 309 6.54 0.79 8.78
C SER A 309 5.83 0.70 7.42
N GLU A 310 5.42 1.85 6.87
CA GLU A 310 4.69 1.96 5.59
C GLU A 310 5.61 2.35 4.40
N GLY A 311 6.93 2.36 4.60
CA GLY A 311 7.91 2.57 3.54
C GLY A 311 8.67 3.89 3.58
N GLY A 312 8.53 4.70 4.64
CA GLY A 312 9.30 5.92 4.83
C GLY A 312 8.87 7.10 3.94
N GLY A 313 9.79 8.02 3.68
CA GLY A 313 9.52 9.24 2.91
C GLY A 313 10.63 10.29 3.02
N PHE A 314 10.30 11.54 2.71
CA PHE A 314 11.23 12.66 2.84
C PHE A 314 10.54 13.91 3.37
N VAL A 315 11.33 14.76 4.04
CA VAL A 315 11.00 16.17 4.23
C VAL A 315 11.76 16.95 3.15
N LEU A 316 11.03 17.71 2.36
CA LEU A 316 11.58 18.53 1.28
C LEU A 316 11.54 20.01 1.66
N GLN A 317 12.61 20.72 1.32
CA GLN A 317 12.63 22.18 1.25
C GLN A 317 12.45 22.56 -0.22
N LEU A 318 11.26 23.06 -0.56
CA LEU A 318 10.85 23.39 -1.91
C LEU A 318 10.85 24.90 -2.13
N LYS A 319 11.41 25.36 -3.25
CA LYS A 319 11.45 26.76 -3.65
C LYS A 319 10.75 26.93 -5.01
N PRO A 320 9.57 27.56 -5.08
CA PRO A 320 8.90 27.87 -6.33
C PRO A 320 9.68 28.92 -7.15
N GLU A 321 9.43 28.96 -8.46
CA GLU A 321 10.06 29.92 -9.37
C GLU A 321 9.66 31.38 -9.08
N TRP A 322 8.40 31.62 -8.73
CA TRP A 322 7.81 32.96 -8.66
C TRP A 322 8.01 33.69 -7.32
N GLU A 323 8.62 33.05 -6.31
CA GLU A 323 8.81 33.67 -5.01
C GLU A 323 10.11 33.23 -4.31
N GLN A 324 10.53 34.03 -3.32
CA GLN A 324 11.74 33.73 -2.54
C GLN A 324 11.49 32.82 -1.34
N LYS A 325 10.22 32.63 -0.95
CA LYS A 325 9.84 31.81 0.19
C LYS A 325 10.10 30.33 -0.13
N GLN A 326 10.71 29.63 0.84
CA GLN A 326 10.82 28.18 0.81
C GLN A 326 9.69 27.55 1.62
N TYR A 327 9.25 26.39 1.18
CA TYR A 327 8.19 25.62 1.80
C TYR A 327 8.74 24.28 2.24
N ARG A 328 8.39 23.91 3.47
CA ARG A 328 8.68 22.59 4.03
C ARG A 328 7.52 21.66 3.75
N VAL A 329 7.78 20.54 3.06
CA VAL A 329 6.75 19.58 2.66
C VAL A 329 7.16 18.16 3.08
N VAL A 330 6.23 17.43 3.69
CA VAL A 330 6.40 15.99 3.98
C VAL A 330 5.81 15.20 2.82
N ILE A 331 6.60 14.28 2.26
CA ILE A 331 6.17 13.33 1.22
C ILE A 331 6.40 11.90 1.69
N LYS A 332 5.46 11.01 1.40
CA LYS A 332 5.54 9.59 1.76
C LYS A 332 6.04 8.79 0.56
N ALA A 333 6.59 7.60 0.80
CA ALA A 333 7.04 6.73 -0.29
C ALA A 333 5.95 6.42 -1.32
N ALA A 334 4.68 6.34 -0.89
CA ALA A 334 3.53 6.15 -1.77
C ALA A 334 3.32 7.30 -2.77
N ASP A 335 3.74 8.52 -2.42
CA ASP A 335 3.63 9.71 -3.26
C ASP A 335 4.67 9.69 -4.39
N LEU A 336 5.77 8.96 -4.21
CA LEU A 336 6.86 8.84 -5.19
C LEU A 336 6.61 7.76 -6.26
N LEU A 337 5.50 7.03 -6.18
CA LEU A 337 5.21 5.93 -7.11
C LEU A 337 4.97 6.38 -8.56
N SER A 338 4.59 7.65 -8.76
CA SER A 338 4.44 8.27 -10.08
C SER A 338 4.56 9.80 -10.00
N PRO A 339 4.93 10.48 -11.11
CA PRO A 339 4.94 11.94 -11.18
C PRO A 339 3.60 12.58 -10.83
N ALA A 340 2.48 11.95 -11.22
CA ALA A 340 1.14 12.44 -10.91
C ALA A 340 0.85 12.45 -9.40
N LYS A 341 1.22 11.38 -8.68
CA LYS A 341 1.06 11.30 -7.23
C LYS A 341 1.95 12.32 -6.51
N PHE A 342 3.20 12.43 -6.95
CA PHE A 342 4.16 13.40 -6.40
C PHE A 342 3.64 14.83 -6.57
N THR A 343 3.14 15.16 -7.76
CA THR A 343 2.54 16.48 -8.06
C THR A 343 1.33 16.76 -7.19
N ALA A 344 0.43 15.78 -7.04
CA ALA A 344 -0.77 15.92 -6.22
C ALA A 344 -0.43 16.12 -4.74
N ALA A 345 0.54 15.38 -4.21
CA ALA A 345 1.01 15.51 -2.83
C ALA A 345 1.60 16.90 -2.56
N LEU A 346 2.49 17.38 -3.45
CA LEU A 346 3.06 18.72 -3.34
C LEU A 346 1.98 19.80 -3.42
N SER A 347 1.07 19.70 -4.39
CA SER A 347 0.02 20.71 -4.58
C SER A 347 -0.94 20.76 -3.38
N LYS A 348 -1.30 19.59 -2.82
CA LYS A 348 -2.13 19.48 -1.60
C LYS A 348 -1.44 20.13 -0.40
N ALA A 349 -0.15 19.86 -0.21
CA ALA A 349 0.61 20.39 0.94
C ALA A 349 0.85 21.90 0.84
N LEU A 350 1.03 22.43 -0.38
CA LEU A 350 1.39 23.82 -0.61
C LEU A 350 0.19 24.74 -0.80
N GLY A 351 -0.98 24.20 -1.15
CA GLY A 351 -2.19 24.99 -1.43
C GLY A 351 -2.16 25.72 -2.78
N PHE A 352 -1.19 25.42 -3.64
CA PHE A 352 -1.09 25.96 -5.00
C PHE A 352 -0.65 24.88 -6.00
N ILE A 353 -0.82 25.16 -7.29
CA ILE A 353 -0.52 24.21 -8.37
C ILE A 353 0.99 24.09 -8.56
N VAL A 354 1.47 22.86 -8.45
CA VAL A 354 2.85 22.48 -8.81
C VAL A 354 2.84 21.78 -10.17
N VAL A 355 3.84 22.04 -11.00
CA VAL A 355 3.99 21.39 -12.31
C VAL A 355 5.19 20.45 -12.27
N VAL A 356 4.97 19.18 -12.61
CA VAL A 356 6.02 18.19 -12.82
C VAL A 356 5.77 17.49 -14.15
N SER A 357 6.64 17.74 -15.13
CA SER A 357 6.62 17.11 -16.46
C SER A 357 7.74 16.09 -16.65
N LEU A 358 8.36 15.66 -15.55
CA LEU A 358 9.32 14.56 -15.51
C LEU A 358 8.61 13.23 -15.75
N THR A 359 9.26 12.34 -16.48
CA THR A 359 8.88 10.92 -16.55
C THR A 359 9.09 10.25 -15.19
N LYS A 360 8.48 9.07 -14.98
CA LYS A 360 8.68 8.29 -13.75
C LYS A 360 10.15 7.99 -13.47
N TRP A 361 10.90 7.66 -14.53
CA TRP A 361 12.32 7.36 -14.39
C TRP A 361 13.13 8.61 -14.01
N GLU A 362 12.89 9.76 -14.68
CA GLU A 362 13.58 11.01 -14.35
C GLU A 362 13.29 11.48 -12.92
N LEU A 363 12.05 11.35 -12.45
CA LEU A 363 11.69 11.66 -11.06
C LEU A 363 12.45 10.77 -10.07
N ASN A 364 12.50 9.45 -10.33
CA ASN A 364 13.22 8.52 -9.47
C ASN A 364 14.73 8.83 -9.44
N ALA A 365 15.33 9.13 -10.59
CA ALA A 365 16.74 9.48 -10.70
C ALA A 365 17.04 10.79 -9.96
N LEU A 366 16.19 11.82 -10.13
CA LEU A 366 16.30 13.10 -9.41
C LEU A 366 16.20 12.90 -7.89
N ILE A 367 15.24 12.11 -7.42
CA ILE A 367 15.11 11.82 -5.98
C ILE A 367 16.35 11.08 -5.45
N ALA A 368 16.85 10.08 -6.19
CA ALA A 368 18.07 9.36 -5.81
C ALA A 368 19.29 10.28 -5.73
N ALA A 369 19.44 11.21 -6.68
CA ALA A 369 20.51 12.20 -6.70
C ALA A 369 20.42 13.15 -5.49
N LYS A 370 19.23 13.70 -5.23
CA LYS A 370 18.98 14.59 -4.08
C LYS A 370 19.18 13.85 -2.74
N GLN A 371 18.85 12.56 -2.69
CA GLN A 371 19.06 11.71 -1.51
C GLN A 371 20.57 11.43 -1.30
N ALA A 372 21.31 11.14 -2.38
CA ALA A 372 22.76 11.00 -2.31
C ALA A 372 23.43 12.29 -1.83
N ALA A 373 22.97 13.46 -2.31
CA ALA A 373 23.45 14.76 -1.85
C ALA A 373 23.17 14.98 -0.35
N TYR A 374 21.97 14.63 0.12
CA TYR A 374 21.63 14.66 1.54
C TYR A 374 22.58 13.78 2.37
N ARG A 375 22.81 12.53 1.95
CA ARG A 375 23.67 11.59 2.67
C ARG A 375 25.16 11.98 2.67
N ARG A 376 25.65 12.58 1.58
CA ARG A 376 27.05 13.02 1.46
C ARG A 376 27.34 14.33 2.19
N HIS A 377 26.41 15.29 2.15
CA HIS A 377 26.68 16.67 2.56
C HIS A 377 25.89 17.12 3.80
N ARG A 378 24.92 16.33 4.28
CA ARG A 378 24.01 16.71 5.37
C ARG A 378 23.82 15.58 6.40
N GLU A 379 24.89 14.85 6.67
CA GLU A 379 24.99 13.77 7.69
C GLU A 379 24.12 12.53 7.44
N GLY A 380 23.13 12.57 6.53
CA GLY A 380 22.35 11.39 6.16
C GLY A 380 21.51 10.80 7.29
N LYS A 381 21.15 11.60 8.30
CA LYS A 381 20.38 11.13 9.47
C LYS A 381 18.98 10.68 9.05
N LEU A 382 18.53 9.59 9.67
CA LEU A 382 17.20 9.04 9.47
C LEU A 382 16.28 9.53 10.58
N PHE A 383 15.13 10.07 10.20
CA PHE A 383 14.11 10.57 11.11
C PHE A 383 12.89 9.66 11.10
N ARG A 384 12.11 9.66 12.17
CA ARG A 384 10.78 9.04 12.23
C ARG A 384 9.72 10.12 12.01
N SER A 385 8.75 9.87 11.13
CA SER A 385 7.54 10.69 11.10
C SER A 385 6.66 10.34 12.29
N ILE A 386 6.03 11.32 12.93
CA ILE A 386 5.00 11.05 13.93
C ILE A 386 3.89 10.17 13.36
N ASP A 387 3.32 9.33 14.22
CA ASP A 387 2.17 8.48 13.89
C ASP A 387 0.87 8.93 14.59
N ARG A 388 0.99 9.85 15.57
CA ARG A 388 -0.08 10.54 16.28
C ARG A 388 0.36 11.95 16.71
N TYR A 389 -0.57 12.87 16.94
CA TYR A 389 -0.30 14.13 17.65
C TYR A 389 -0.16 13.90 19.15
N GLY A 390 0.72 14.64 19.82
CA GLY A 390 0.96 14.49 21.25
C GLY A 390 2.03 13.44 21.56
N GLN A 391 1.78 12.59 22.55
CA GLN A 391 2.77 11.64 23.04
C GLN A 391 2.92 10.43 22.12
N GLN A 392 4.14 10.21 21.63
CA GLN A 392 4.56 9.06 20.83
C GLN A 392 4.80 7.82 21.70
N GLU A 393 4.99 6.66 21.08
CA GLU A 393 5.21 5.38 21.76
C GLU A 393 6.44 5.37 22.69
N ASN A 394 7.50 6.09 22.31
CA ASN A 394 8.71 6.24 23.13
C ASN A 394 8.57 7.30 24.25
N GLY A 395 7.39 7.90 24.41
CA GLY A 395 7.10 8.94 25.40
C GLY A 395 7.41 10.37 24.96
N LEU A 396 8.05 10.57 23.80
CA LEU A 396 8.30 11.90 23.24
C LEU A 396 6.98 12.62 22.97
N TRP A 397 6.89 13.90 23.27
CA TRP A 397 5.75 14.73 22.91
C TRP A 397 6.06 15.54 21.67
N VAL A 398 5.21 15.43 20.65
CA VAL A 398 5.33 16.18 19.40
C VAL A 398 4.00 16.84 19.09
N LEU A 399 4.00 18.17 19.13
CA LEU A 399 2.88 19.04 18.82
C LEU A 399 3.25 19.94 17.63
N GLU A 400 2.30 20.72 17.14
CA GLU A 400 2.50 21.55 15.94
C GLU A 400 3.62 22.58 16.11
N ASN A 401 3.66 23.25 17.27
CA ASN A 401 4.60 24.33 17.54
C ASN A 401 5.81 23.95 18.41
N VAL A 402 5.82 22.77 19.05
CA VAL A 402 6.84 22.40 20.06
C VAL A 402 7.03 20.87 20.21
N GLN A 403 8.18 20.47 20.75
CA GLN A 403 8.45 19.09 21.19
C GLN A 403 9.00 19.04 22.61
N PHE A 404 8.68 17.98 23.34
CA PHE A 404 9.23 17.71 24.66
C PHE A 404 9.69 16.26 24.83
N THR A 405 10.72 16.04 25.66
CA THR A 405 11.08 14.71 26.16
C THR A 405 9.95 14.14 27.04
N PRO A 406 10.00 12.84 27.40
CA PRO A 406 9.00 12.25 28.30
C PRO A 406 8.88 12.96 29.66
N GLU A 407 9.93 13.63 30.11
CA GLU A 407 9.99 14.38 31.37
C GLU A 407 9.54 15.85 31.23
N GLY A 408 9.11 16.27 30.04
CA GLY A 408 8.68 17.63 29.77
C GLY A 408 9.83 18.61 29.50
N LYS A 409 11.03 18.14 29.13
CA LYS A 409 12.10 19.07 28.71
C LYS A 409 11.91 19.45 27.24
N PRO A 410 11.98 20.74 26.87
CA PRO A 410 11.93 21.14 25.47
C PRO A 410 13.02 20.44 24.64
N THR A 411 12.68 20.03 23.42
CA THR A 411 13.61 19.42 22.47
C THR A 411 13.26 19.83 21.05
N THR A 412 14.11 19.46 20.09
CA THR A 412 13.94 19.76 18.67
C THR A 412 13.83 18.49 17.84
N GLU A 413 13.28 18.59 16.62
CA GLU A 413 13.26 17.48 15.66
C GLU A 413 14.65 16.87 15.44
N SER A 414 15.70 17.70 15.46
CA SER A 414 17.10 17.28 15.24
C SER A 414 17.67 16.46 16.40
N GLU A 415 17.24 16.74 17.63
CA GLU A 415 17.65 15.99 18.82
C GLU A 415 16.81 14.72 19.00
N SER A 416 15.49 14.84 18.78
CA SER A 416 14.54 13.75 18.95
C SER A 416 14.49 12.77 17.79
N LEU A 417 15.10 13.15 16.65
CA LEU A 417 15.01 12.46 15.36
C LEU A 417 13.56 12.17 14.93
N THR A 418 12.61 13.00 15.38
CA THR A 418 11.17 12.82 15.11
C THR A 418 10.60 14.07 14.48
N VAL A 419 9.94 13.90 13.33
CA VAL A 419 9.40 14.98 12.50
C VAL A 419 7.90 15.09 12.67
N PHE A 420 7.42 16.32 12.86
CA PHE A 420 5.99 16.64 12.81
C PHE A 420 5.45 16.53 11.37
N ASP A 421 4.36 15.78 11.19
CA ASP A 421 3.64 15.63 9.91
C ASP A 421 2.33 16.44 9.97
N PRO A 422 2.24 17.60 9.30
CA PRO A 422 1.02 18.42 9.30
C PRO A 422 -0.16 17.77 8.56
N ALA A 423 0.07 16.69 7.82
CA ALA A 423 -0.98 15.95 7.12
C ALA A 423 -1.59 14.83 7.98
N LEU A 424 -1.04 14.54 9.16
CA LEU A 424 -1.43 13.43 10.04
C LEU A 424 -2.82 13.65 10.66
N GLY A 425 -3.89 13.37 9.92
CA GLY A 425 -5.28 13.54 10.39
C GLY A 425 -6.06 14.63 9.66
N GLN A 426 -5.47 15.26 8.63
CA GLN A 426 -6.20 16.22 7.78
C GLN A 426 -7.43 15.60 7.10
N GLU A 427 -7.36 14.33 6.70
CA GLU A 427 -8.47 13.66 6.00
C GLU A 427 -9.69 13.45 6.90
N ASP A 428 -9.45 13.27 8.21
CA ASP A 428 -10.47 13.07 9.23
C ASP A 428 -10.74 14.33 10.07
N PHE A 429 -10.16 15.47 9.67
CA PHE A 429 -10.27 16.77 10.37
C PHE A 429 -9.84 16.72 11.84
N ILE A 430 -8.85 15.89 12.17
CA ILE A 430 -8.32 15.75 13.52
C ILE A 430 -7.30 16.86 13.76
N PRO A 431 -7.53 17.77 14.72
CA PRO A 431 -6.62 18.88 14.98
C PRO A 431 -5.41 18.47 15.83
N CYS A 432 -4.35 19.27 15.77
CA CYS A 432 -3.23 19.20 16.70
C CYS A 432 -3.33 20.35 17.72
N PRO A 433 -3.05 20.12 19.02
CA PRO A 433 -2.95 21.21 19.98
C PRO A 433 -1.81 22.18 19.65
N ILE A 434 -2.09 23.47 19.82
CA ILE A 434 -1.11 24.56 19.78
C ILE A 434 -0.96 25.10 21.20
N LEU A 435 0.25 24.98 21.76
CA LEU A 435 0.51 25.47 23.12
C LEU A 435 0.68 26.98 23.14
N ALA A 436 0.23 27.60 24.24
CA ALA A 436 0.61 28.98 24.57
C ALA A 436 2.11 29.06 24.89
N ASP A 437 2.65 30.28 24.81
CA ASP A 437 4.03 30.55 25.23
C ASP A 437 4.26 30.13 26.68
N ASP A 438 5.49 29.68 26.99
CA ASP A 438 5.88 29.31 28.35
C ASP A 438 5.66 30.49 29.31
N ASN A 439 4.80 30.26 30.29
CA ASN A 439 4.50 31.21 31.35
C ASN A 439 4.65 30.58 32.75
N GLY A 440 5.40 29.47 32.85
CA GLY A 440 5.60 28.74 34.08
C GLY A 440 4.28 28.20 34.63
N ILE A 441 3.84 28.71 35.78
CA ILE A 441 2.55 28.35 36.42
C ILE A 441 1.53 29.49 36.40
N VAL A 442 1.85 30.61 35.75
CA VAL A 442 1.02 31.82 35.78
C VAL A 442 -0.30 31.59 35.07
N GLY A 443 -0.29 30.96 33.89
CA GLY A 443 -1.50 30.61 33.17
C GLY A 443 -2.41 29.68 33.98
N LEU A 444 -1.84 28.67 34.63
CA LEU A 444 -2.58 27.75 35.50
C LEU A 444 -3.22 28.47 36.70
N LYS A 445 -2.51 29.38 37.35
CA LYS A 445 -3.05 30.19 38.46
C LYS A 445 -4.23 31.04 38.01
N ARG A 446 -4.09 31.75 36.89
CA ARG A 446 -5.15 32.57 36.31
C ARG A 446 -6.39 31.74 35.96
N LEU A 447 -6.19 30.54 35.41
CA LEU A 447 -7.28 29.62 35.11
C LEU A 447 -8.04 29.24 36.38
N VAL A 448 -7.34 28.83 37.45
CA VAL A 448 -7.98 28.43 38.72
C VAL A 448 -8.68 29.61 39.39
N GLU A 449 -8.09 30.80 39.37
CA GLU A 449 -8.70 32.02 39.93
C GLU A 449 -9.97 32.41 39.19
N ALA A 450 -9.94 32.43 37.85
CA ALA A 450 -11.13 32.70 37.04
C ALA A 450 -12.21 31.61 37.23
N ALA A 451 -11.79 30.35 37.33
CA ALA A 451 -12.69 29.22 37.57
C ALA A 451 -13.38 29.31 38.94
N ARG A 452 -12.70 29.80 39.99
CA ARG A 452 -13.32 30.05 41.31
C ARG A 452 -14.46 31.06 41.21
N VAL A 453 -14.29 32.10 40.41
CA VAL A 453 -15.33 33.12 40.19
C VAL A 453 -16.51 32.54 39.40
N VAL A 454 -16.24 31.79 38.33
CA VAL A 454 -17.29 31.22 37.47
C VAL A 454 -18.05 30.09 38.16
N PHE A 455 -17.37 29.12 38.77
CA PHE A 455 -18.00 27.90 39.30
C PHE A 455 -18.46 28.04 40.75
N GLY A 456 -17.93 29.02 41.49
CA GLY A 456 -18.28 29.22 42.89
C GLY A 456 -17.96 28.01 43.79
N ALA A 457 -18.47 28.02 45.01
CA ALA A 457 -18.26 26.94 45.97
C ALA A 457 -18.91 25.61 45.54
N ASP A 458 -19.98 25.67 44.76
CA ASP A 458 -20.79 24.51 44.39
C ASP A 458 -20.10 23.60 43.35
N ASN A 459 -19.30 24.19 42.44
CA ASN A 459 -18.73 23.47 41.30
C ASN A 459 -17.19 23.60 41.16
N ILE A 460 -16.51 24.36 42.02
CA ILE A 460 -15.04 24.50 41.91
C ILE A 460 -14.31 23.17 42.09
N ASN A 461 -14.75 22.33 43.02
CA ASN A 461 -14.10 21.04 43.27
C ASN A 461 -14.29 20.08 42.08
N GLN A 462 -15.47 20.11 41.46
CA GLN A 462 -15.81 19.37 40.25
C GLN A 462 -14.89 19.79 39.09
N PHE A 463 -14.70 21.09 38.90
CA PHE A 463 -13.75 21.62 37.92
C PHE A 463 -12.32 21.15 38.19
N LEU A 464 -11.84 21.22 39.44
CA LEU A 464 -10.50 20.77 39.80
C LEU A 464 -10.30 19.26 39.58
N LEU A 465 -11.33 18.44 39.84
CA LEU A 465 -11.31 17.01 39.53
C LEU A 465 -11.27 16.76 38.01
N CYS A 466 -11.99 17.56 37.21
CA CYS A 466 -11.87 17.52 35.75
C CYS A 466 -10.45 17.88 35.28
N CYS A 467 -9.83 18.92 35.84
CA CYS A 467 -8.42 19.24 35.58
C CYS A 467 -7.49 18.09 35.96
N GLY A 468 -7.71 17.47 37.13
CA GLY A 468 -6.97 16.29 37.58
C GLY A 468 -7.08 15.12 36.60
N TRP A 469 -8.28 14.86 36.08
CA TRP A 469 -8.50 13.82 35.06
C TRP A 469 -7.79 14.14 33.74
N VAL A 470 -7.84 15.40 33.28
CA VAL A 470 -7.10 15.85 32.08
C VAL A 470 -5.59 15.66 32.27
N ILE A 471 -5.04 16.06 33.42
CA ILE A 471 -3.62 15.90 33.74
C ILE A 471 -3.24 14.42 33.81
N ALA A 472 -4.04 13.58 34.48
CA ALA A 472 -3.85 12.13 34.47
C ALA A 472 -3.89 11.56 33.05
N GLY A 473 -4.73 12.14 32.19
CA GLY A 473 -4.84 11.76 30.79
C GLY A 473 -3.62 12.10 29.93
N LEU A 474 -2.80 13.10 30.33
CA LEU A 474 -1.48 13.31 29.73
C LEU A 474 -0.54 12.11 30.00
N HIS A 475 -0.83 11.32 31.03
CA HIS A 475 -0.09 10.11 31.38
C HIS A 475 -0.79 8.83 30.94
N PHE A 476 -1.81 8.93 30.10
CA PHE A 476 -2.69 7.81 29.70
C PHE A 476 -1.93 6.58 29.23
N GLN A 477 -0.97 6.72 28.30
CA GLN A 477 -0.22 5.57 27.79
C GLN A 477 0.68 4.93 28.85
N THR A 478 1.19 5.70 29.81
CA THR A 478 1.96 5.16 30.95
C THR A 478 1.04 4.43 31.92
N ILE A 479 -0.10 5.02 32.27
CA ILE A 479 -1.09 4.42 33.16
C ILE A 479 -1.64 3.13 32.56
N LEU A 480 -2.01 3.12 31.28
CA LEU A 480 -2.46 1.89 30.60
C LEU A 480 -1.42 0.77 30.63
N ARG A 481 -0.14 1.09 30.43
CA ARG A 481 0.94 0.08 30.49
C ARG A 481 1.10 -0.51 31.89
N GLN A 482 0.87 0.29 32.95
CA GLN A 482 1.08 -0.15 34.33
C GLN A 482 -0.17 -0.76 34.98
N GLU A 483 -1.36 -0.26 34.65
CA GLU A 483 -2.65 -0.62 35.26
C GLU A 483 -3.57 -1.42 34.32
N GLY A 484 -3.28 -1.46 33.02
CA GLY A 484 -4.13 -2.10 32.00
C GLY A 484 -5.47 -1.39 31.77
N ARG A 485 -5.69 -0.23 32.40
CA ARG A 485 -6.96 0.49 32.38
C ARG A 485 -6.79 1.97 32.68
N PHE A 486 -7.75 2.77 32.23
CA PHE A 486 -7.85 4.20 32.57
C PHE A 486 -9.32 4.59 32.77
N PRO A 487 -9.67 5.26 33.87
CA PRO A 487 -11.06 5.60 34.18
C PRO A 487 -11.62 6.62 33.19
N ILE A 488 -12.86 6.37 32.76
CA ILE A 488 -13.58 7.25 31.83
C ILE A 488 -14.23 8.38 32.64
N LEU A 489 -14.08 9.63 32.20
CA LEU A 489 -14.74 10.74 32.87
C LEU A 489 -16.21 10.85 32.42
N ASN A 490 -17.11 11.08 33.36
CA ASN A 490 -18.46 11.54 33.06
C ASN A 490 -18.80 12.75 33.96
N ALA A 491 -18.72 13.95 33.39
CA ALA A 491 -19.23 15.16 34.00
C ALA A 491 -20.72 15.29 33.69
N TYR A 492 -21.57 15.09 34.69
CA TYR A 492 -23.03 15.05 34.47
C TYR A 492 -23.76 16.05 35.34
N GLY A 493 -24.89 16.54 34.84
CA GLY A 493 -25.73 17.50 35.56
C GLY A 493 -26.73 18.19 34.64
N SER A 494 -27.72 18.86 35.23
CA SER A 494 -28.76 19.57 34.50
C SER A 494 -28.20 20.59 33.50
N ILE A 495 -29.03 20.98 32.53
CA ILE A 495 -28.71 22.08 31.61
C ILE A 495 -28.42 23.35 32.43
N GLY A 496 -27.38 24.11 32.05
CA GLY A 496 -26.98 25.32 32.76
C GLY A 496 -26.09 25.11 34.00
N SER A 497 -25.68 23.87 34.30
CA SER A 497 -24.75 23.56 35.41
C SER A 497 -23.28 23.90 35.15
N GLY A 498 -22.95 24.42 33.96
CA GLY A 498 -21.57 24.79 33.59
C GLY A 498 -20.64 23.62 33.26
N LYS A 499 -21.12 22.36 33.26
CA LYS A 499 -20.29 21.16 33.00
C LYS A 499 -19.46 21.21 31.71
N THR A 500 -20.04 21.69 30.60
CA THR A 500 -19.36 21.79 29.31
C THR A 500 -18.24 22.83 29.38
N ILE A 501 -18.52 24.02 29.94
CA ILE A 501 -17.51 25.08 30.13
C ILE A 501 -16.39 24.63 31.08
N ALA A 502 -16.70 23.84 32.12
CA ALA A 502 -15.69 23.30 33.02
C ALA A 502 -14.73 22.35 32.29
N LEU A 503 -15.24 21.50 31.39
CA LEU A 503 -14.38 20.62 30.59
C LEU A 503 -13.62 21.35 29.50
N GLU A 504 -14.23 22.34 28.81
CA GLU A 504 -13.49 23.22 27.90
C GLU A 504 -12.31 23.90 28.63
N ALA A 505 -12.58 24.44 29.82
CA ALA A 505 -11.57 25.08 30.65
C ALA A 505 -10.49 24.09 31.11
N ALA A 506 -10.86 22.85 31.47
CA ALA A 506 -9.88 21.81 31.82
C ALA A 506 -9.03 21.41 30.61
N LEU A 507 -9.62 21.25 29.42
CA LEU A 507 -8.92 20.92 28.18
C LEU A 507 -7.97 22.04 27.71
N SER A 508 -8.18 23.29 28.14
CA SER A 508 -7.26 24.40 27.85
C SER A 508 -5.84 24.19 28.40
N LEU A 509 -5.65 23.26 29.34
CA LEU A 509 -4.34 22.82 29.82
C LEU A 509 -3.50 22.16 28.72
N VAL A 510 -4.15 21.64 27.67
CA VAL A 510 -3.52 20.87 26.58
C VAL A 510 -3.16 21.73 25.37
N GLY A 511 -3.85 22.86 25.17
CA GLY A 511 -3.59 23.79 24.07
C GLY A 511 -4.61 24.94 24.02
N MET A 512 -4.22 26.06 23.41
CA MET A 512 -5.07 27.25 23.27
C MET A 512 -6.33 26.99 22.43
N ASN A 513 -6.17 26.18 21.38
CA ASN A 513 -7.24 25.70 20.52
C ASN A 513 -7.94 24.44 21.07
N TRP A 514 -7.29 23.71 21.99
CA TRP A 514 -7.80 22.41 22.44
C TRP A 514 -9.03 22.51 23.34
N ALA A 515 -9.23 23.65 23.99
CA ALA A 515 -10.45 23.92 24.75
C ALA A 515 -11.73 23.69 23.94
N SER A 516 -11.74 24.10 22.67
CA SER A 516 -12.87 23.88 21.77
C SER A 516 -12.67 22.68 20.85
N GLN A 517 -11.45 22.43 20.40
CA GLN A 517 -11.15 21.37 19.42
C GLN A 517 -11.02 19.97 20.04
N GLY A 518 -10.72 19.88 21.34
CA GLY A 518 -10.75 18.63 22.11
C GLY A 518 -12.16 18.23 22.57
N MET A 519 -13.16 19.09 22.33
CA MET A 519 -14.58 18.79 22.52
C MET A 519 -15.18 18.32 21.21
N ILE A 520 -15.62 17.07 21.15
CA ILE A 520 -16.30 16.49 19.98
C ILE A 520 -17.79 16.34 20.25
N SER A 521 -18.62 16.67 19.27
CA SER A 521 -20.08 16.51 19.36
C SER A 521 -20.63 16.04 18.02
N LYS A 522 -21.77 15.32 18.04
CA LYS A 522 -22.46 14.84 16.82
C LYS A 522 -21.57 14.01 15.87
N VAL A 523 -20.65 13.22 16.42
CA VAL A 523 -19.76 12.32 15.67
C VAL A 523 -20.18 10.86 15.81
N THR A 524 -19.76 10.02 14.86
CA THR A 524 -19.96 8.57 14.93
C THR A 524 -18.89 7.91 15.80
N ILE A 525 -19.18 6.75 16.40
CA ILE A 525 -18.19 5.96 17.17
C ILE A 525 -16.92 5.69 16.35
N SER A 526 -17.06 5.42 15.05
CA SER A 526 -15.90 5.19 14.17
C SER A 526 -15.00 6.43 14.04
N ALA A 527 -15.58 7.63 13.96
CA ALA A 527 -14.81 8.87 13.95
C ALA A 527 -14.11 9.12 15.29
N VAL A 528 -14.76 8.76 16.41
CA VAL A 528 -14.12 8.83 17.74
C VAL A 528 -12.93 7.88 17.84
N TYR A 529 -13.05 6.64 17.36
CA TYR A 529 -11.92 5.70 17.31
C TYR A 529 -10.76 6.24 16.48
N GLU A 530 -11.04 6.82 15.31
CA GLU A 530 -10.00 7.41 14.47
C GLU A 530 -9.31 8.56 15.20
N HIS A 531 -10.08 9.48 15.79
CA HIS A 531 -9.55 10.58 16.59
C HIS A 531 -8.63 10.09 17.72
N LEU A 532 -9.08 9.12 18.53
CA LEU A 532 -8.29 8.57 19.63
C LEU A 532 -7.07 7.78 19.15
N SER A 533 -7.07 7.27 17.92
CA SER A 533 -5.90 6.58 17.34
C SER A 533 -4.85 7.53 16.81
N LYS A 534 -5.24 8.76 16.43
CA LYS A 534 -4.34 9.81 15.93
C LYS A 534 -3.91 10.81 16.99
N THR A 535 -4.41 10.69 18.22
CA THR A 535 -3.94 11.49 19.36
C THR A 535 -3.33 10.60 20.43
N GLY A 536 -2.14 10.96 20.92
CA GLY A 536 -1.41 10.26 21.97
C GLY A 536 -1.44 11.02 23.28
N SER A 537 -2.11 10.46 24.29
CA SER A 537 -2.31 11.04 25.62
C SER A 537 -2.83 12.48 25.60
N LEU A 538 -3.67 12.82 24.62
CA LEU A 538 -4.38 14.09 24.55
C LEU A 538 -5.84 13.85 24.92
N PRO A 539 -6.30 14.26 26.11
CA PRO A 539 -7.68 14.04 26.53
C PRO A 539 -8.69 14.63 25.55
N VAL A 540 -9.73 13.85 25.26
CA VAL A 540 -10.84 14.23 24.38
C VAL A 540 -12.15 14.09 25.16
N ILE A 541 -13.07 15.02 24.95
CA ILE A 541 -14.40 14.99 25.59
C ILE A 541 -15.46 14.86 24.51
N TRP A 542 -16.33 13.87 24.65
CA TRP A 542 -17.53 13.74 23.83
C TRP A 542 -18.71 14.43 24.52
N ASP A 543 -19.08 15.58 23.97
CA ASP A 543 -20.15 16.43 24.49
C ASP A 543 -21.52 15.91 24.05
N ASP A 544 -22.38 15.60 25.02
CA ASP A 544 -23.74 15.07 24.87
C ASP A 544 -23.85 13.97 23.76
N PRO A 545 -23.27 12.77 24.00
CA PRO A 545 -23.35 11.68 23.02
C PRO A 545 -24.80 11.25 22.73
N PRO A 546 -25.09 10.70 21.53
CA PRO A 546 -26.45 10.34 21.11
C PRO A 546 -27.14 9.33 22.05
N ARG A 547 -28.45 9.50 22.29
CA ARG A 547 -29.31 8.55 23.03
C ARG A 547 -30.25 7.79 22.09
N GLY A 548 -30.55 6.52 22.40
CA GLY A 548 -31.57 5.73 21.68
C GLY A 548 -31.14 4.27 21.43
N GLU A 549 -31.44 3.71 20.26
CA GLU A 549 -30.98 2.36 19.86
C GLU A 549 -29.44 2.19 19.93
N THR A 550 -28.71 3.32 19.93
CA THR A 550 -27.25 3.41 20.04
C THR A 550 -26.71 3.37 21.48
N THR A 551 -27.56 3.36 22.52
CA THR A 551 -27.10 3.34 23.92
C THR A 551 -26.24 2.10 24.21
N ARG A 552 -26.62 0.94 23.70
CA ARG A 552 -25.83 -0.30 23.82
C ARG A 552 -24.48 -0.19 23.11
N GLU A 553 -24.43 0.45 21.95
CA GLU A 553 -23.17 0.67 21.21
C GLU A 553 -22.23 1.61 21.97
N LEU A 554 -22.78 2.67 22.57
CA LEU A 554 -22.03 3.60 23.42
C LEU A 554 -21.47 2.89 24.66
N GLU A 555 -22.24 1.99 25.27
CA GLU A 555 -21.76 1.21 26.41
C GLU A 555 -20.65 0.23 26.04
N GLU A 556 -20.79 -0.51 24.94
CA GLU A 556 -19.72 -1.40 24.45
C GLU A 556 -18.47 -0.60 24.05
N PHE A 557 -18.66 0.58 23.46
CA PHE A 557 -17.58 1.52 23.23
C PHE A 557 -16.88 1.91 24.54
N CYS A 558 -17.62 2.34 25.56
CA CYS A 558 -17.05 2.69 26.86
C CYS A 558 -16.32 1.50 27.50
N LYS A 559 -16.88 0.28 27.38
CA LYS A 559 -16.21 -0.93 27.86
C LYS A 559 -14.86 -1.14 27.17
N ALA A 560 -14.78 -0.90 25.86
CA ALA A 560 -13.54 -0.98 25.09
C ALA A 560 -12.55 0.12 25.47
N MET A 561 -13.01 1.36 25.62
CA MET A 561 -12.15 2.52 25.92
C MET A 561 -11.47 2.43 27.28
N TYR A 562 -12.14 1.86 28.29
CA TYR A 562 -11.55 1.68 29.62
C TYR A 562 -10.23 0.91 29.60
N ASN A 563 -10.06 -0.03 28.66
CA ASN A 563 -8.83 -0.80 28.47
C ASN A 563 -8.10 -0.45 27.16
N ALA A 564 -8.49 0.66 26.50
CA ALA A 564 -8.00 1.05 25.17
C ALA A 564 -7.96 -0.09 24.16
N LYS A 565 -9.03 -0.90 24.11
CA LYS A 565 -9.08 -2.05 23.20
C LYS A 565 -9.05 -1.57 21.74
N PRO A 566 -8.19 -2.17 20.90
CA PRO A 566 -8.16 -1.84 19.49
C PRO A 566 -9.40 -2.37 18.78
N ARG A 567 -9.79 -1.70 17.70
CA ARG A 567 -10.82 -2.13 16.76
C ARG A 567 -10.21 -2.30 15.38
N VAL A 568 -10.69 -3.27 14.61
CA VAL A 568 -10.32 -3.44 13.20
C VAL A 568 -11.52 -3.11 12.33
N VAL A 569 -11.35 -2.18 11.38
CA VAL A 569 -12.37 -1.79 10.42
C VAL A 569 -11.75 -1.75 9.03
N ARG A 570 -12.22 -2.60 8.12
CA ARG A 570 -11.74 -2.65 6.72
C ARG A 570 -10.20 -2.77 6.61
N GLY A 571 -9.58 -3.55 7.50
CA GLY A 571 -8.13 -3.73 7.56
C GLY A 571 -7.36 -2.61 8.28
N ASN A 572 -8.01 -1.49 8.64
CA ASN A 572 -7.43 -0.46 9.50
C ASN A 572 -7.56 -0.86 10.98
N ARG A 573 -6.44 -0.96 11.69
CA ARG A 573 -6.40 -1.25 13.13
C ARG A 573 -6.33 0.06 13.90
N GLN A 574 -7.45 0.49 14.44
CA GLN A 574 -7.60 1.69 15.25
C GLN A 574 -7.34 1.34 16.72
N THR A 575 -6.18 1.71 17.25
CA THR A 575 -5.84 1.52 18.67
C THR A 575 -5.98 2.86 19.38
N PRO A 576 -6.83 2.98 20.41
CA PRO A 576 -6.93 4.22 21.19
C PRO A 576 -5.62 4.53 21.92
N HIS A 577 -5.15 5.76 21.78
CA HIS A 577 -3.92 6.25 22.40
C HIS A 577 -4.16 7.46 23.29
N SER A 578 -5.40 7.91 23.42
CA SER A 578 -5.84 9.00 24.30
C SER A 578 -7.05 8.60 25.13
N PRO A 579 -7.25 9.23 26.29
CA PRO A 579 -8.43 9.01 27.10
C PRO A 579 -9.63 9.79 26.55
N ILE A 580 -10.82 9.26 26.83
CA ILE A 580 -12.08 9.92 26.51
C ILE A 580 -12.91 10.17 27.77
N GLY A 581 -13.50 11.36 27.83
CA GLY A 581 -14.51 11.74 28.83
C GLY A 581 -15.80 12.16 28.15
N PHE A 582 -16.84 12.38 28.96
CA PHE A 582 -18.17 12.71 28.49
C PHE A 582 -18.77 13.86 29.28
N THR A 583 -19.58 14.68 28.61
CA THR A 583 -20.62 15.46 29.28
C THR A 583 -21.98 14.84 29.02
N SER A 584 -22.87 14.95 29.99
CA SER A 584 -24.26 14.53 29.77
C SER A 584 -25.23 15.11 30.79
N ASN A 585 -26.51 15.18 30.43
CA ASN A 585 -27.57 15.53 31.39
C ASN A 585 -27.96 14.38 32.36
N HIS A 586 -27.26 13.25 32.30
CA HIS A 586 -27.61 12.00 33.01
C HIS A 586 -26.35 11.16 33.22
N THR A 587 -26.40 10.14 34.07
CA THR A 587 -25.27 9.22 34.24
C THR A 587 -25.14 8.26 33.06
N ILE A 588 -23.96 8.22 32.42
CA ILE A 588 -23.60 7.23 31.40
C ILE A 588 -23.14 5.94 32.09
N GLY A 589 -23.49 4.79 31.50
CA GLY A 589 -23.13 3.46 31.99
C GLY A 589 -23.77 3.12 33.34
N GLY A 590 -24.95 3.67 33.61
CA GLY A 590 -25.71 3.44 34.84
C GLY A 590 -26.53 2.14 34.84
N GLU A 591 -26.74 1.52 33.68
CA GLU A 591 -27.65 0.37 33.52
C GLU A 591 -26.97 -0.99 33.79
N HIS A 592 -25.63 -1.03 33.82
CA HIS A 592 -24.85 -2.25 34.03
C HIS A 592 -23.69 -2.02 35.00
N ASP A 593 -23.58 -2.82 36.06
CA ASP A 593 -22.54 -2.73 37.09
C ASP A 593 -21.12 -2.71 36.52
N ALA A 594 -20.87 -3.54 35.50
CA ALA A 594 -19.56 -3.63 34.86
C ALA A 594 -19.17 -2.36 34.09
N ALA A 595 -20.15 -1.61 33.55
CA ALA A 595 -19.92 -0.29 32.97
C ALA A 595 -19.86 0.76 34.09
N PHE A 596 -20.67 0.60 35.14
CA PHE A 596 -20.76 1.51 36.26
C PHE A 596 -19.39 1.76 36.90
N THR A 597 -18.61 0.72 37.17
CA THR A 597 -17.30 0.81 37.86
C THR A 597 -16.17 1.42 37.02
N ARG A 598 -16.38 1.69 35.73
CA ARG A 598 -15.34 2.19 34.81
C ARG A 598 -15.27 3.71 34.72
N PHE A 599 -16.25 4.40 35.31
CA PHE A 599 -16.37 5.84 35.22
C PHE A 599 -15.95 6.55 36.51
N ALA A 600 -15.17 7.63 36.37
CA ALA A 600 -15.10 8.71 37.33
C ALA A 600 -16.29 9.67 37.07
N ARG A 601 -17.32 9.63 37.92
CA ARG A 601 -18.53 10.44 37.76
C ARG A 601 -18.43 11.71 38.59
N ILE A 602 -18.57 12.86 37.93
CA ILE A 602 -18.49 14.17 38.57
C ILE A 602 -19.83 14.89 38.42
N PRO A 603 -20.63 15.03 39.51
CA PRO A 603 -21.90 15.73 39.46
C PRO A 603 -21.69 17.25 39.48
N PHE A 604 -22.23 17.94 38.48
CA PHE A 604 -22.30 19.40 38.40
C PHE A 604 -23.68 19.90 38.78
N TYR A 605 -23.71 20.94 39.61
CA TYR A 605 -24.93 21.56 40.12
C TYR A 605 -25.25 22.85 39.37
N VAL A 606 -26.53 23.22 39.31
CA VAL A 606 -26.92 24.51 38.72
C VAL A 606 -26.44 25.64 39.62
N GLY A 607 -25.66 26.58 39.08
CA GLY A 607 -25.07 27.67 39.84
C GLY A 607 -23.90 28.32 39.11
N GLY A 608 -23.21 29.23 39.80
CA GLY A 608 -22.05 29.94 39.28
C GLY A 608 -22.35 31.31 38.67
N ASN A 609 -21.29 32.04 38.31
CA ASN A 609 -21.34 33.36 37.73
C ASN A 609 -21.11 33.31 36.21
N THR A 610 -22.19 33.24 35.44
CA THR A 610 -22.12 33.20 33.97
C THR A 610 -21.58 34.48 33.34
N GLN A 611 -21.66 35.63 34.03
CA GLN A 611 -21.10 36.90 33.55
C GLN A 611 -19.56 36.88 33.53
N ALA A 612 -18.93 36.05 34.36
CA ALA A 612 -17.47 35.91 34.44
C ALA A 612 -16.88 34.91 33.42
N ILE A 613 -17.70 34.29 32.57
CA ILE A 613 -17.23 33.30 31.57
C ILE A 613 -16.23 33.91 30.60
N ALA A 614 -16.38 35.19 30.23
CA ALA A 614 -15.44 35.88 29.35
C ALA A 614 -14.02 35.87 29.92
N SER A 615 -13.86 36.22 31.20
CA SER A 615 -12.56 36.20 31.90
C SER A 615 -11.99 34.79 32.01
N LEU A 616 -12.84 33.77 32.17
CA LEU A 616 -12.38 32.37 32.14
C LEU A 616 -11.83 32.01 30.76
N LYS A 617 -12.51 32.40 29.67
CA LYS A 617 -12.04 32.16 28.30
C LYS A 617 -10.73 32.85 28.00
N GLU A 618 -10.50 34.05 28.53
CA GLU A 618 -9.20 34.73 28.43
C GLU A 618 -8.11 33.94 29.17
N ALA A 619 -8.39 33.46 30.38
CA ALA A 619 -7.43 32.64 31.14
C ALA A 619 -7.10 31.32 30.45
N MET A 620 -8.07 30.69 29.78
CA MET A 620 -7.88 29.45 29.01
C MET A 620 -6.83 29.61 27.89
N GLN A 621 -6.69 30.80 27.30
CA GLN A 621 -5.68 31.05 26.26
C GLN A 621 -4.23 30.99 26.78
N GLN A 622 -4.02 30.98 28.10
CA GLN A 622 -2.67 30.96 28.69
C GLN A 622 -2.37 29.66 29.45
N ALA A 623 -3.39 28.85 29.75
CA ALA A 623 -3.24 27.70 30.65
C ALA A 623 -2.23 26.66 30.15
N SER A 624 -2.21 26.40 28.85
CA SER A 624 -1.28 25.44 28.21
C SER A 624 0.19 25.87 28.24
N GLY A 625 0.52 27.11 28.62
CA GLY A 625 1.91 27.52 28.86
C GLY A 625 2.59 26.74 29.99
N SER A 626 1.80 26.08 30.84
CA SER A 626 2.27 25.19 31.91
C SER A 626 2.41 23.72 31.50
N PHE A 627 2.10 23.35 30.24
CA PHE A 627 1.97 21.96 29.78
C PHE A 627 3.18 21.08 30.11
N TYR A 628 4.40 21.59 29.90
CA TYR A 628 5.63 20.85 30.19
C TYR A 628 5.77 20.46 31.66
N ARG A 629 5.25 21.29 32.58
CA ARG A 629 5.21 20.98 34.01
C ARG A 629 4.19 19.91 34.32
N LEU A 630 3.04 19.91 33.63
CA LEU A 630 1.99 18.90 33.79
C LEU A 630 2.47 17.52 33.34
N ILE A 631 3.25 17.46 32.25
CA ILE A 631 3.98 16.24 31.87
C ILE A 631 5.04 15.88 32.92
N GLY A 632 5.80 16.87 33.40
CA GLY A 632 6.82 16.65 34.43
C GLY A 632 6.31 16.09 35.77
N ILE A 633 5.00 16.12 36.04
CA ILE A 633 4.38 15.47 37.22
C ILE A 633 4.56 13.95 37.16
N GLY A 634 4.54 13.34 35.97
CA GLY A 634 4.62 11.88 35.82
C GLY A 634 3.46 11.11 36.45
N TYR A 635 3.65 9.78 36.57
CA TYR A 635 2.70 8.87 37.22
C TYR A 635 3.40 8.05 38.30
N HIS A 636 3.17 8.40 39.56
CA HIS A 636 3.78 7.79 40.75
C HIS A 636 2.87 6.73 41.36
N ARG A 637 2.83 5.53 40.75
CA ARG A 637 1.92 4.42 41.13
C ARG A 637 1.89 4.12 42.63
N GLN A 638 3.06 4.05 43.28
CA GLN A 638 3.16 3.67 44.69
C GLN A 638 2.53 4.73 45.61
N GLU A 639 2.77 6.00 45.33
CA GLU A 639 2.20 7.11 46.11
C GLU A 639 0.68 7.18 45.94
N ILE A 640 0.19 6.95 44.73
CA ILE A 640 -1.25 6.90 44.44
C ILE A 640 -1.92 5.75 45.18
N ASN A 641 -1.32 4.54 45.16
CA ASN A 641 -1.85 3.38 45.89
C ASN A 641 -1.86 3.60 47.41
N ALA A 642 -0.89 4.36 47.95
CA ALA A 642 -0.86 4.71 49.36
C ALA A 642 -2.04 5.63 49.72
N ILE A 643 -2.33 6.64 48.89
CA ILE A 643 -3.48 7.53 49.04
C ILE A 643 -4.80 6.74 48.91
N GLU A 644 -4.91 5.84 47.93
CA GLU A 644 -6.09 4.98 47.77
C GLU A 644 -6.32 4.11 49.01
N SER A 645 -5.26 3.52 49.56
CA SER A 645 -5.33 2.73 50.78
C SER A 645 -5.80 3.56 51.99
N GLU A 646 -5.37 4.82 52.09
CA GLU A 646 -5.86 5.74 53.14
C GLU A 646 -7.36 6.03 52.98
N PHE A 647 -7.83 6.25 51.75
CA PHE A 647 -9.25 6.48 51.49
C PHE A 647 -10.13 5.25 51.74
N LEU A 648 -9.64 4.05 51.44
CA LEU A 648 -10.37 2.80 51.66
C LEU A 648 -10.34 2.33 53.13
N ALA A 649 -9.38 2.82 53.93
CA ALA A 649 -9.29 2.53 55.36
C ALA A 649 -10.20 3.41 56.23
N ARG A 650 -10.73 4.50 55.67
CA ARG A 650 -11.72 5.39 56.31
C ARG A 650 -13.14 4.99 55.90
#